data_AF-A0A949UFQ0-F1
#
_entry.id   AF-A0A949UFQ0-F1
#
_cell.length_a   1.000
_cell.length_b   1.000
_cell.length_c   1.000
_cell.angle_alpha   90.00
_cell.angle_beta   90.00
_cell.angle_gamma   90.00
#
_symmetry.space_group_name_H-M   'P 1'
#
loop_
_entity.id
_entity.type
_entity.pdbx_description
1 polymer ?
#
loop_
_entity_poly.entity_id
_entity_poly.type
_entity_poly.pdbx_seq_one_letter_code
_entity_poly.pdbx_strand_id
1 'polypeptide(L)'
;DGEAVYRKSFGNRSLEPHREPMTPDTIFDIASLTKVVATTTAVMQLVQKGEVRDNDPVAKYIPEFAENGKEEITVRELLTHFSGLPPDLDLSQSWEGKETGLRKAFAEKPEDAAGSKFVYSDINFIVLGALVERVSGISLDAYCEQNIFGPLSMSHTRFLPPRSWLPRIAPTQYDEHDTMLHGVVHDPTARRMGGVAGHAGLFSTADDLAKFAELLMHGGSVLSPLTIEKMTTPQQPPTAQVLRGFGWDIDSPLSTNRGELLPVGSFGHTGFTGTSLWIDPTTKTFIILLTNAVHPRGGNAIALRTKIATATAAALQLTVPEKESLRMKSITGYNETQTAARRLAAHNGAVQTGIDVLEVHNFAEIRGTTGIKKIGLLTNQTGIDGQGHRTIDVLAHAPGLSLDVIFSPEHGVTGTLDTTDVSNSKDAATGVPVYSVYGATDTARRPSPEVLKNLDAVVVDIQDAGVRFYTYETTVGYFLEAAAKAGIEIIILDRPDPVTGSLVQGPISDPGHDSFVNYFPVPVRHGMTIGELAKMFNAERNINARLQVIPMEGWIRGDWYDSAGLTWINPSPNLRSLTAAALYSGVGLVEGTNISVGRGADTPFELLGSPWINGRELAQYLNQREISGVRFVPVSFAPTSSNYAGQICQGVNLVLIERNVLDGPELGIELASALLKLYPQQFHIQRLPELLINEAAYEAIANGEDPRRIAQDWQEQLDKFQQIRQKYLIYK
;
A
#
# COMPACT_ATOMS: atom_id res chain seq x y z
N ASP A 1 12.62 15.17 29.36
CA ASP A 1 13.74 15.57 30.24
C ASP A 1 14.52 14.38 30.80
N GLY A 2 14.38 13.16 30.24
CA GLY A 2 15.12 11.99 30.70
C GLY A 2 14.72 11.45 32.08
N GLU A 3 13.75 12.05 32.76
CA GLU A 3 13.31 11.63 34.08
C GLU A 3 12.32 10.46 34.02
N ALA A 4 12.62 9.40 34.78
CA ALA A 4 11.72 8.26 34.92
C ALA A 4 10.46 8.65 35.68
N VAL A 5 9.33 8.76 34.94
CA VAL A 5 8.01 9.08 35.53
C VAL A 5 7.49 7.93 36.41
N TYR A 6 7.88 6.69 36.11
CA TYR A 6 7.52 5.52 36.89
C TYR A 6 8.60 4.43 36.83
N ARG A 7 9.09 4.00 38.00
CA ARG A 7 10.09 2.92 38.12
C ARG A 7 9.78 2.06 39.33
N LYS A 8 9.45 0.78 39.11
CA LYS A 8 9.05 -0.13 40.19
C LYS A 8 9.35 -1.59 39.85
N SER A 9 9.73 -2.37 40.86
CA SER A 9 9.84 -3.82 40.80
C SER A 9 8.64 -4.48 41.51
N PHE A 10 8.24 -5.65 41.02
CA PHE A 10 7.12 -6.42 41.57
C PHE A 10 7.46 -7.90 41.64
N GLY A 11 6.92 -8.59 42.64
CA GLY A 11 7.03 -10.05 42.76
C GLY A 11 8.44 -10.54 43.10
N ASN A 12 8.81 -11.67 42.52
CA ASN A 12 10.05 -12.38 42.79
C ASN A 12 10.80 -12.59 41.48
N ARG A 13 12.10 -12.29 41.45
CA ARG A 13 12.96 -12.61 40.28
C ARG A 13 13.26 -14.09 40.19
N SER A 14 13.14 -14.83 41.29
CA SER A 14 13.28 -16.27 41.32
C SER A 14 12.20 -16.88 42.20
N LEU A 15 11.53 -17.91 41.70
CA LEU A 15 10.67 -18.78 42.49
C LEU A 15 11.38 -20.09 42.86
N GLU A 16 12.32 -20.51 42.02
CA GLU A 16 13.06 -21.78 42.09
C GLU A 16 14.51 -21.53 41.64
N PRO A 17 15.52 -22.20 42.22
CA PRO A 17 15.41 -23.15 43.33
C PRO A 17 15.10 -22.47 44.68
N HIS A 18 15.34 -21.16 44.78
CA HIS A 18 15.06 -20.37 45.96
C HIS A 18 14.24 -19.14 45.59
N ARG A 19 13.29 -18.78 46.46
CA ARG A 19 12.49 -17.58 46.27
C ARG A 19 13.32 -16.34 46.55
N GLU A 20 13.50 -15.49 45.56
CA GLU A 20 14.23 -14.22 45.67
C GLU A 20 13.37 -13.04 45.20
N PRO A 21 13.29 -11.95 45.99
CA PRO A 21 12.48 -10.80 45.62
C PRO A 21 13.02 -10.10 44.37
N MET A 22 12.11 -9.56 43.56
CA MET A 22 12.49 -8.73 42.41
C MET A 22 12.99 -7.37 42.90
N THR A 23 14.18 -6.96 42.47
CA THR A 23 14.76 -5.65 42.81
C THR A 23 14.87 -4.77 41.57
N PRO A 24 14.86 -3.42 41.70
CA PRO A 24 14.93 -2.54 40.53
C PRO A 24 16.22 -2.67 39.71
N ASP A 25 17.28 -3.22 40.30
CA ASP A 25 18.58 -3.44 39.69
C ASP A 25 18.75 -4.86 39.12
N THR A 26 17.67 -5.64 39.05
CA THR A 26 17.66 -7.00 38.48
C THR A 26 18.04 -6.96 36.99
N ILE A 27 18.90 -7.88 36.59
CA ILE A 27 19.39 -8.08 35.24
C ILE A 27 18.58 -9.21 34.60
N PHE A 28 18.09 -8.99 33.39
CA PHE A 28 17.25 -9.96 32.67
C PHE A 28 17.96 -10.42 31.41
N ASP A 29 17.79 -11.69 31.05
CA ASP A 29 17.92 -12.11 29.67
C ASP A 29 16.80 -11.42 28.86
N ILE A 30 17.18 -10.53 27.94
CA ILE A 30 16.21 -9.75 27.18
C ILE A 30 15.76 -10.44 25.89
N ALA A 31 16.23 -11.66 25.62
CA ALA A 31 15.88 -12.49 24.48
C ALA A 31 15.94 -11.68 23.17
N SER A 32 14.89 -11.72 22.36
CA SER A 32 14.84 -11.08 21.04
C SER A 32 14.94 -9.55 21.04
N LEU A 33 14.90 -8.87 22.19
CA LEU A 33 15.35 -7.46 22.24
C LEU A 33 16.82 -7.30 21.81
N THR A 34 17.62 -8.36 21.87
CA THR A 34 18.98 -8.43 21.31
C THR A 34 19.02 -7.97 19.86
N LYS A 35 18.02 -8.36 19.04
CA LYS A 35 17.92 -7.99 17.63
C LYS A 35 18.06 -6.50 17.44
N VAL A 36 17.25 -5.72 18.16
CA VAL A 36 17.16 -4.28 17.98
C VAL A 36 18.19 -3.51 18.79
N VAL A 37 18.48 -3.95 20.02
CA VAL A 37 19.41 -3.26 20.93
C VAL A 37 20.86 -3.46 20.50
N ALA A 38 21.23 -4.66 20.03
CA ALA A 38 22.60 -4.97 19.62
C ALA A 38 22.75 -4.96 18.10
N THR A 39 22.12 -5.91 17.41
CA THR A 39 22.44 -6.23 16.01
C THR A 39 21.99 -5.16 15.02
N THR A 40 20.73 -4.73 15.08
CA THR A 40 20.23 -3.63 14.24
C THR A 40 21.04 -2.37 14.47
N THR A 41 21.31 -2.01 15.73
CA THR A 41 22.10 -0.82 16.06
C THR A 41 23.50 -0.90 15.45
N ALA A 42 24.18 -2.05 15.57
CA ALA A 42 25.49 -2.27 14.97
C ALA A 42 25.45 -2.20 13.43
N VAL A 43 24.48 -2.83 12.79
CA VAL A 43 24.30 -2.75 11.33
C VAL A 43 24.06 -1.30 10.89
N MET A 44 23.20 -0.56 11.59
CA MET A 44 22.91 0.85 11.27
C MET A 44 24.11 1.77 11.51
N GLN A 45 25.00 1.46 12.46
CA GLN A 45 26.29 2.16 12.59
C GLN A 45 27.19 1.92 11.37
N LEU A 46 27.23 0.69 10.84
CA LEU A 46 27.99 0.38 9.62
C LEU A 46 27.36 1.07 8.39
N VAL A 47 26.03 1.16 8.33
CA VAL A 47 25.31 1.93 7.30
C VAL A 47 25.65 3.42 7.38
N GLN A 48 25.63 4.00 8.58
CA GLN A 48 25.99 5.40 8.80
C GLN A 48 27.45 5.70 8.39
N LYS A 49 28.36 4.74 8.58
CA LYS A 49 29.77 4.83 8.15
C LYS A 49 29.95 4.63 6.64
N GLY A 50 28.91 4.20 5.92
CA GLY A 50 28.97 3.86 4.49
C GLY A 50 29.67 2.53 4.20
N GLU A 51 29.91 1.71 5.23
CA GLU A 51 30.55 0.40 5.13
C GLU A 51 29.54 -0.68 4.68
N VAL A 52 28.26 -0.50 5.03
CA VAL A 52 27.14 -1.33 4.59
C VAL A 52 26.09 -0.48 3.88
N ARG A 53 25.43 -0.99 2.84
CA ARG A 53 24.21 -0.38 2.28
C ARG A 53 23.02 -1.28 2.52
N ASP A 54 21.86 -0.70 2.84
CA ASP A 54 20.64 -1.45 3.16
C ASP A 54 20.10 -2.25 1.97
N ASN A 55 20.24 -1.75 0.75
CA ASN A 55 19.77 -2.44 -0.46
C ASN A 55 20.86 -3.31 -1.13
N ASP A 56 22.07 -3.40 -0.55
CA ASP A 56 23.07 -4.31 -1.10
C ASP A 56 22.66 -5.77 -0.77
N PRO A 57 22.88 -6.71 -1.72
CA PRO A 57 22.77 -8.13 -1.41
C PRO A 57 23.74 -8.51 -0.29
N VAL A 58 23.29 -9.32 0.66
CA VAL A 58 24.10 -9.78 1.79
C VAL A 58 25.31 -10.58 1.29
N ALA A 59 25.14 -11.30 0.18
CA ALA A 59 26.18 -12.04 -0.54
C ALA A 59 27.41 -11.18 -0.91
N LYS A 60 27.24 -9.86 -1.05
CA LYS A 60 28.34 -8.91 -1.27
C LYS A 60 29.36 -8.92 -0.13
N TYR A 61 28.89 -9.12 1.10
CA TYR A 61 29.70 -9.09 2.31
C TYR A 61 30.04 -10.51 2.80
N ILE A 62 29.10 -11.43 2.64
CA ILE A 62 29.20 -12.83 3.05
C ILE A 62 28.93 -13.71 1.82
N PRO A 63 29.92 -13.97 0.96
CA PRO A 63 29.72 -14.73 -0.28
C PRO A 63 29.09 -16.11 -0.06
N GLU A 64 29.40 -16.77 1.07
CA GLU A 64 28.84 -18.07 1.42
C GLU A 64 27.33 -18.05 1.76
N PHE A 65 26.74 -16.87 1.98
CA PHE A 65 25.29 -16.75 2.15
C PHE A 65 24.52 -16.92 0.84
N ALA A 66 25.16 -16.74 -0.31
CA ALA A 66 24.53 -16.76 -1.63
C ALA A 66 23.92 -18.13 -2.03
N GLU A 67 24.21 -19.20 -1.29
CA GLU A 67 23.74 -20.54 -1.59
C GLU A 67 22.19 -20.65 -1.60
N ASN A 68 21.64 -21.63 -2.30
CA ASN A 68 20.22 -22.00 -2.27
C ASN A 68 19.22 -20.89 -2.66
N GLY A 69 19.59 -20.01 -3.60
CA GLY A 69 18.68 -18.99 -4.14
C GLY A 69 18.63 -17.70 -3.31
N LYS A 70 19.70 -17.39 -2.56
CA LYS A 70 19.79 -16.23 -1.66
C LYS A 70 20.72 -15.14 -2.17
N GLU A 71 21.15 -15.22 -3.43
CA GLU A 71 22.11 -14.32 -4.08
C GLU A 71 21.66 -12.86 -4.01
N GLU A 72 20.36 -12.62 -4.15
CA GLU A 72 19.76 -11.28 -4.23
C GLU A 72 19.14 -10.81 -2.90
N ILE A 73 19.13 -11.63 -1.84
CA ILE A 73 18.56 -11.20 -0.55
C ILE A 73 19.40 -10.07 0.03
N THR A 74 18.74 -8.94 0.29
CA THR A 74 19.34 -7.69 0.75
C THR A 74 19.40 -7.57 2.26
N VAL A 75 20.27 -6.68 2.75
CA VAL A 75 20.34 -6.32 4.18
C VAL A 75 18.99 -5.78 4.70
N ARG A 76 18.27 -5.01 3.87
CA ARG A 76 16.91 -4.51 4.13
C ARG A 76 15.96 -5.66 4.41
N GLU A 77 15.90 -6.66 3.55
CA GLU A 77 14.96 -7.78 3.69
C GLU A 77 15.25 -8.62 4.94
N LEU A 78 16.53 -8.78 5.31
CA LEU A 78 16.87 -9.38 6.60
C LEU A 78 16.35 -8.52 7.77
N LEU A 79 16.64 -7.21 7.75
CA LEU A 79 16.25 -6.26 8.82
C LEU A 79 14.74 -6.12 8.98
N THR A 80 13.97 -6.25 7.89
CA THR A 80 12.51 -6.09 7.89
C THR A 80 11.75 -7.41 8.02
N HIS A 81 12.44 -8.55 8.03
CA HIS A 81 11.83 -9.89 8.03
C HIS A 81 11.05 -10.25 6.75
N PHE A 82 11.55 -9.79 5.60
CA PHE A 82 11.02 -10.11 4.26
C PHE A 82 12.01 -10.93 3.42
N SER A 83 12.92 -11.65 4.04
CA SER A 83 13.93 -12.47 3.35
C SER A 83 13.37 -13.78 2.78
N GLY A 84 12.17 -14.20 3.22
CA GLY A 84 11.61 -15.52 2.94
C GLY A 84 12.27 -16.66 3.72
N LEU A 85 13.26 -16.38 4.58
CA LEU A 85 13.91 -17.41 5.40
C LEU A 85 12.95 -18.00 6.45
N PRO A 86 13.10 -19.29 6.81
CA PRO A 86 12.31 -19.91 7.87
C PRO A 86 12.42 -19.16 9.20
N PRO A 87 11.47 -19.33 10.13
CA PRO A 87 11.52 -18.67 11.44
C PRO A 87 12.79 -18.97 12.23
N ASP A 88 13.24 -20.23 12.23
CA ASP A 88 14.30 -20.72 13.11
C ASP A 88 15.15 -21.81 12.45
N LEU A 89 16.34 -22.06 13.00
CA LEU A 89 17.16 -23.21 12.62
C LEU A 89 16.56 -24.51 13.16
N ASP A 90 16.72 -25.61 12.41
CA ASP A 90 16.34 -26.94 12.90
C ASP A 90 17.19 -27.37 14.12
N LEU A 91 16.51 -27.56 15.25
CA LEU A 91 17.08 -28.00 16.51
C LEU A 91 16.90 -29.50 16.77
N SER A 92 16.19 -30.22 15.89
CA SER A 92 15.92 -31.67 16.02
C SER A 92 17.22 -32.49 15.98
N GLN A 93 18.22 -32.00 15.25
CA GLN A 93 19.56 -32.57 15.24
C GLN A 93 20.44 -31.88 16.27
N SER A 94 21.29 -32.65 16.96
CA SER A 94 22.28 -32.10 17.89
C SER A 94 23.41 -31.40 17.12
N TRP A 95 23.70 -30.16 17.50
CA TRP A 95 24.82 -29.39 16.96
C TRP A 95 25.25 -28.32 17.97
N GLU A 96 26.55 -27.99 17.97
CA GLU A 96 27.13 -26.94 18.80
C GLU A 96 28.21 -26.19 18.02
N GLY A 97 28.54 -25.00 18.51
CA GLY A 97 29.55 -24.12 17.97
C GLY A 97 28.98 -23.07 17.02
N LYS A 98 29.48 -21.84 17.16
CA LYS A 98 29.09 -20.69 16.36
C LYS A 98 29.22 -20.93 14.85
N GLU A 99 30.37 -21.45 14.42
CA GLU A 99 30.65 -21.76 13.01
C GLU A 99 29.66 -22.79 12.43
N THR A 100 29.23 -23.77 13.23
CA THR A 100 28.21 -24.74 12.83
C THR A 100 26.85 -24.06 12.65
N GLY A 101 26.47 -23.20 13.59
CA GLY A 101 25.23 -22.41 13.52
C GLY A 101 25.19 -21.47 12.31
N LEU A 102 26.29 -20.79 12.02
CA LEU A 102 26.42 -19.92 10.84
C LEU A 102 26.31 -20.71 9.54
N ARG A 103 27.02 -21.83 9.43
CA ARG A 103 26.93 -22.70 8.25
C ARG A 103 25.50 -23.20 8.02
N LYS A 104 24.78 -23.54 9.09
CA LYS A 104 23.37 -23.92 9.00
C LYS A 104 22.53 -22.74 8.50
N ALA A 105 22.63 -21.56 9.13
CA ALA A 105 21.91 -20.36 8.71
C ALA A 105 22.17 -19.98 7.24
N PHE A 106 23.42 -20.11 6.77
CA PHE A 106 23.77 -19.81 5.37
C PHE A 106 23.29 -20.89 4.40
N ALA A 107 23.14 -22.13 4.85
CA ALA A 107 22.62 -23.22 4.04
C ALA A 107 21.08 -23.25 3.97
N GLU A 108 20.36 -22.50 4.82
CA GLU A 108 18.90 -22.50 4.80
C GLU A 108 18.34 -22.01 3.46
N LYS A 109 17.21 -22.59 3.06
CA LYS A 109 16.52 -22.23 1.82
C LYS A 109 15.32 -21.33 2.16
N PRO A 110 15.12 -20.19 1.48
CA PRO A 110 13.90 -19.41 1.62
C PRO A 110 12.66 -20.24 1.29
N GLU A 111 11.63 -20.16 2.14
CA GLU A 111 10.31 -20.76 1.92
C GLU A 111 9.46 -19.92 0.96
N ASP A 112 9.65 -18.60 1.04
CA ASP A 112 8.97 -17.59 0.23
C ASP A 112 10.02 -16.77 -0.56
N ALA A 113 9.59 -16.06 -1.59
CA ALA A 113 10.46 -15.13 -2.31
C ALA A 113 10.82 -13.93 -1.42
N ALA A 114 12.04 -13.40 -1.57
CA ALA A 114 12.43 -12.17 -0.91
C ALA A 114 11.49 -11.01 -1.31
N GLY A 115 11.11 -10.18 -0.34
CA GLY A 115 10.17 -9.09 -0.51
C GLY A 115 8.68 -9.49 -0.59
N SER A 116 8.32 -10.79 -0.69
CA SER A 116 6.92 -11.18 -0.90
C SER A 116 6.11 -11.30 0.39
N LYS A 117 6.73 -11.74 1.49
CA LYS A 117 6.00 -12.08 2.71
C LYS A 117 6.79 -11.79 3.98
N PHE A 118 6.07 -11.33 5.00
CA PHE A 118 6.62 -11.12 6.34
C PHE A 118 6.72 -12.46 7.08
N VAL A 119 7.94 -12.86 7.42
CA VAL A 119 8.22 -14.04 8.24
C VAL A 119 9.20 -13.64 9.33
N TYR A 120 8.72 -13.57 10.58
CA TYR A 120 9.58 -13.28 11.72
C TYR A 120 10.62 -14.40 11.90
N SER A 121 11.86 -14.09 11.52
CA SER A 121 12.96 -15.04 11.37
C SER A 121 14.18 -14.65 12.20
N ASP A 122 14.60 -15.57 13.06
CA ASP A 122 15.82 -15.47 13.85
C ASP A 122 17.06 -15.69 12.99
N ILE A 123 16.94 -16.47 11.91
CA ILE A 123 18.01 -16.70 10.92
C ILE A 123 18.47 -15.36 10.34
N ASN A 124 17.54 -14.45 10.03
CA ASN A 124 17.89 -13.11 9.52
C ASN A 124 18.90 -12.41 10.43
N PHE A 125 18.67 -12.48 11.74
CA PHE A 125 19.50 -11.78 12.71
C PHE A 125 20.77 -12.54 13.06
N ILE A 126 20.80 -13.86 12.92
CA ILE A 126 22.05 -14.63 12.94
C ILE A 126 22.96 -14.16 11.80
N VAL A 127 22.41 -14.03 10.58
CA VAL A 127 23.15 -13.56 9.40
C VAL A 127 23.59 -12.09 9.56
N LEU A 128 22.73 -11.21 10.05
CA LEU A 128 23.10 -9.81 10.33
C LEU A 128 24.16 -9.69 11.44
N GLY A 129 24.14 -10.58 12.43
CA GLY A 129 25.22 -10.68 13.41
C GLY A 129 26.56 -11.02 12.74
N ALA A 130 26.57 -12.01 11.85
CA ALA A 130 27.76 -12.37 11.06
C ALA A 130 28.22 -11.25 10.12
N LEU A 131 27.28 -10.47 9.57
CA LEU A 131 27.57 -9.29 8.74
C LEU A 131 28.41 -8.27 9.52
N VAL A 132 27.98 -7.96 10.76
CA VAL A 132 28.71 -7.03 11.62
C VAL A 132 30.13 -7.53 11.87
N GLU A 133 30.31 -8.82 12.16
CA GLU A 133 31.63 -9.40 12.42
C GLU A 133 32.52 -9.40 11.17
N ARG A 134 31.95 -9.73 10.02
CA ARG A 134 32.65 -9.77 8.74
C ARG A 134 33.16 -8.39 8.32
N VAL A 135 32.33 -7.36 8.49
CA VAL A 135 32.66 -5.99 8.09
C VAL A 135 33.60 -5.32 9.10
N SER A 136 33.37 -5.53 10.41
CA SER A 136 34.16 -4.88 11.46
C SER A 136 35.45 -5.60 11.85
N GLY A 137 35.57 -6.90 11.56
CA GLY A 137 36.71 -7.74 11.93
C GLY A 137 36.78 -8.13 13.42
N ILE A 138 35.77 -7.81 14.22
CA ILE A 138 35.67 -8.17 15.64
C ILE A 138 34.34 -8.88 15.93
N SER A 139 34.25 -9.63 17.02
CA SER A 139 33.01 -10.32 17.39
C SER A 139 31.89 -9.35 17.75
N LEU A 140 30.63 -9.78 17.56
CA LEU A 140 29.44 -8.94 17.77
C LEU A 140 29.38 -8.37 19.19
N ASP A 141 29.70 -9.19 20.20
CA ASP A 141 29.73 -8.76 21.60
C ASP A 141 30.81 -7.69 21.85
N ALA A 142 31.99 -7.84 21.27
CA ALA A 142 33.06 -6.85 21.34
C ALA A 142 32.69 -5.56 20.59
N TYR A 143 32.05 -5.67 19.42
CA TYR A 143 31.57 -4.51 18.66
C TYR A 143 30.56 -3.71 19.47
N CYS A 144 29.53 -4.38 20.01
CA CYS A 144 28.50 -3.72 20.78
C CYS A 144 29.04 -3.09 22.07
N GLU A 145 29.97 -3.74 22.78
CA GLU A 145 30.61 -3.14 23.96
C GLU A 145 31.38 -1.86 23.59
N GLN A 146 32.20 -1.91 22.54
CA GLN A 146 33.08 -0.80 22.15
C GLN A 146 32.32 0.37 21.52
N ASN A 147 31.27 0.10 20.72
CA ASN A 147 30.64 1.10 19.85
C ASN A 147 29.24 1.52 20.30
N ILE A 148 28.60 0.76 21.21
CA ILE A 148 27.21 1.00 21.64
C ILE A 148 27.14 1.12 23.16
N PHE A 149 27.39 0.04 23.91
CA PHE A 149 27.12 -0.01 25.34
C PHE A 149 28.10 0.83 26.16
N GLY A 150 29.39 0.76 25.88
CA GLY A 150 30.41 1.60 26.50
C GLY A 150 30.13 3.10 26.29
N PRO A 151 29.96 3.57 25.05
CA PRO A 151 29.60 4.96 24.75
C PRO A 151 28.29 5.44 25.40
N LEU A 152 27.29 4.56 25.54
CA LEU A 152 26.03 4.88 26.25
C LEU A 152 26.11 4.68 27.76
N SER A 153 27.26 4.26 28.29
CA SER A 153 27.44 3.91 29.71
C SER A 153 26.44 2.87 30.21
N MET A 154 26.09 1.89 29.37
CA MET A 154 25.20 0.77 29.68
C MET A 154 25.98 -0.36 30.37
N SER A 155 26.48 -0.10 31.58
CA SER A 155 27.45 -0.96 32.28
C SER A 155 26.90 -2.30 32.80
N HIS A 156 25.59 -2.51 32.71
CA HIS A 156 24.89 -3.75 33.03
C HIS A 156 24.24 -4.38 31.81
N THR A 157 24.68 -4.02 30.60
CA THR A 157 24.24 -4.62 29.34
C THR A 157 25.39 -5.32 28.64
N ARG A 158 25.28 -6.63 28.42
CA ARG A 158 26.28 -7.40 27.66
C ARG A 158 25.79 -8.80 27.29
N PHE A 159 26.47 -9.39 26.31
CA PHE A 159 26.47 -10.84 26.14
C PHE A 159 27.33 -11.50 27.23
N LEU A 160 27.07 -12.77 27.51
CA LEU A 160 27.87 -13.61 28.43
C LEU A 160 28.17 -12.90 29.76
N PRO A 161 27.14 -12.61 30.59
CA PRO A 161 27.33 -11.89 31.83
C PRO A 161 28.30 -12.66 32.76
N PRO A 162 29.19 -11.96 33.48
CA PRO A 162 30.14 -12.62 34.36
C PRO A 162 29.41 -13.29 35.53
N ARG A 163 30.01 -14.36 36.08
CA ARG A 163 29.45 -15.09 37.24
C ARG A 163 29.17 -14.19 38.46
N SER A 164 29.91 -13.09 38.61
CA SER A 164 29.68 -12.10 39.66
C SER A 164 28.31 -11.42 39.58
N TRP A 165 27.65 -11.42 38.42
CA TRP A 165 26.32 -10.88 38.23
C TRP A 165 25.20 -11.85 38.60
N LEU A 166 25.47 -13.15 38.74
CA LEU A 166 24.44 -14.16 39.03
C LEU A 166 23.50 -13.77 40.17
N PRO A 167 23.95 -13.21 41.32
CA PRO A 167 23.04 -12.81 42.39
C PRO A 167 22.07 -11.68 42.04
N ARG A 168 22.20 -11.05 40.87
CA ARG A 168 21.33 -9.99 40.35
C ARG A 168 20.59 -10.42 39.08
N ILE A 169 20.86 -11.59 38.52
CA ILE A 169 20.21 -12.05 37.29
C ILE A 169 18.90 -12.76 37.64
N ALA A 170 17.84 -12.47 36.90
CA ALA A 170 16.61 -13.27 36.96
C ALA A 170 16.83 -14.59 36.20
N PRO A 171 16.69 -15.77 36.83
CA PRO A 171 16.63 -17.04 36.12
C PRO A 171 15.44 -17.06 35.13
N THR A 172 15.58 -17.83 34.05
CA THR A 172 14.53 -17.97 33.03
C THR A 172 13.72 -19.23 33.21
N GLN A 173 14.16 -20.41 32.80
CA GLN A 173 13.43 -21.66 33.04
C GLN A 173 14.38 -22.85 33.16
N TYR A 174 13.84 -24.00 33.56
CA TYR A 174 14.52 -25.28 33.35
C TYR A 174 14.60 -25.61 31.86
N ASP A 175 15.79 -26.03 31.42
CA ASP A 175 16.02 -26.51 30.07
C ASP A 175 15.55 -27.97 29.87
N GLU A 176 15.80 -28.51 28.68
CA GLU A 176 15.50 -29.89 28.31
C GLU A 176 16.22 -30.96 29.15
N HIS A 177 17.21 -30.55 29.95
CA HIS A 177 18.00 -31.39 30.85
C HIS A 177 17.68 -31.13 32.33
N ASP A 178 16.57 -30.45 32.62
CA ASP A 178 16.15 -30.03 33.97
C ASP A 178 17.23 -29.20 34.69
N THR A 179 18.02 -28.42 33.93
CA THR A 179 18.97 -27.44 34.46
C THR A 179 18.37 -26.04 34.40
N MET A 180 18.39 -25.33 35.54
CA MET A 180 17.91 -23.96 35.61
C MET A 180 18.82 -23.02 34.80
N LEU A 181 18.26 -22.35 33.81
CA LEU A 181 18.95 -21.34 33.03
C LEU A 181 19.09 -20.04 33.85
N HIS A 182 20.29 -19.81 34.38
CA HIS A 182 20.61 -18.67 35.22
C HIS A 182 21.96 -18.06 34.80
N GLY A 183 21.94 -16.83 34.25
CA GLY A 183 23.11 -16.19 33.67
C GLY A 183 23.60 -16.82 32.36
N VAL A 184 22.75 -17.64 31.73
CA VAL A 184 22.95 -18.27 30.43
C VAL A 184 21.76 -17.90 29.56
N VAL A 185 21.99 -17.61 28.28
CA VAL A 185 20.93 -17.22 27.35
C VAL A 185 19.83 -18.29 27.30
N HIS A 186 18.58 -17.85 27.25
CA HIS A 186 17.39 -18.68 27.20
C HIS A 186 17.24 -19.37 25.86
N ASP A 187 17.47 -18.63 24.78
CA ASP A 187 17.30 -19.12 23.41
C ASP A 187 18.24 -20.30 23.12
N PRO A 188 17.72 -21.48 22.72
CA PRO A 188 18.51 -22.68 22.53
C PRO A 188 19.51 -22.55 21.36
N THR A 189 19.15 -21.84 20.29
CA THR A 189 20.03 -21.61 19.13
C THR A 189 21.23 -20.76 19.54
N ALA A 190 21.00 -19.65 20.24
CA ALA A 190 22.05 -18.80 20.77
C ALA A 190 22.93 -19.53 21.79
N ARG A 191 22.35 -20.38 22.66
CA ARG A 191 23.14 -21.25 23.56
C ARG A 191 24.07 -22.17 22.78
N ARG A 192 23.56 -22.90 21.78
CA ARG A 192 24.35 -23.81 20.93
C ARG A 192 25.45 -23.08 20.17
N MET A 193 25.25 -21.79 19.85
CA MET A 193 26.26 -20.93 19.23
C MET A 193 27.28 -20.33 20.21
N GLY A 194 27.21 -20.65 21.51
CA GLY A 194 28.14 -20.16 22.52
C GLY A 194 27.71 -18.86 23.21
N GLY A 195 26.45 -18.45 23.07
CA GLY A 195 25.82 -17.35 23.81
C GLY A 195 25.93 -15.96 23.15
N VAL A 196 26.60 -15.84 22.00
CA VAL A 196 26.68 -14.61 21.20
C VAL A 196 26.09 -14.89 19.82
N ALA A 197 24.86 -14.42 19.60
CA ALA A 197 24.17 -14.49 18.33
C ALA A 197 23.37 -13.20 18.10
N GLY A 198 23.10 -12.85 16.84
CA GLY A 198 22.44 -11.58 16.55
C GLY A 198 20.95 -11.55 16.90
N HIS A 199 20.32 -12.71 17.08
CA HIS A 199 18.89 -12.80 17.40
C HIS A 199 18.60 -12.83 18.90
N ALA A 200 19.53 -13.29 19.73
CA ALA A 200 19.41 -13.45 21.18
C ALA A 200 20.79 -13.55 21.88
N GLY A 201 20.84 -13.34 23.21
CA GLY A 201 22.07 -13.48 24.00
C GLY A 201 22.38 -12.30 24.91
N LEU A 202 21.68 -11.18 24.75
CA LEU A 202 21.92 -9.98 25.53
C LEU A 202 21.23 -10.06 26.90
N PHE A 203 21.96 -9.64 27.93
CA PHE A 203 21.43 -9.39 29.26
C PHE A 203 21.41 -7.88 29.52
N SER A 204 20.39 -7.37 30.19
CA SER A 204 20.28 -5.92 30.47
C SER A 204 19.42 -5.60 31.70
N THR A 205 19.45 -4.33 32.11
CA THR A 205 18.58 -3.75 33.14
C THR A 205 17.62 -2.74 32.54
N ALA A 206 16.57 -2.39 33.28
CA ALA A 206 15.65 -1.33 32.85
C ALA A 206 16.36 0.03 32.73
N ASP A 207 17.33 0.31 33.60
CA ASP A 207 18.07 1.57 33.61
C ASP A 207 18.98 1.73 32.39
N ASP A 208 19.64 0.65 31.95
CA ASP A 208 20.46 0.71 30.75
C ASP A 208 19.62 0.75 29.48
N LEU A 209 18.51 0.02 29.42
CA LEU A 209 17.56 0.15 28.32
C LEU A 209 16.94 1.55 28.25
N ALA A 210 16.78 2.24 29.38
CA ALA A 210 16.32 3.63 29.38
C ALA A 210 17.36 4.56 28.71
N LYS A 211 18.66 4.39 28.98
CA LYS A 211 19.73 5.13 28.27
C LYS A 211 19.71 4.87 26.76
N PHE A 212 19.46 3.62 26.38
CA PHE A 212 19.31 3.25 24.97
C PHE A 212 18.06 3.87 24.34
N ALA A 213 16.94 3.89 25.06
CA ALA A 213 15.71 4.54 24.59
C ALA A 213 15.92 6.06 24.41
N GLU A 214 16.63 6.72 25.33
CA GLU A 214 17.02 8.13 25.22
C GLU A 214 17.87 8.41 23.96
N LEU A 215 18.82 7.52 23.62
CA LEU A 215 19.53 7.61 22.34
C LEU A 215 18.54 7.62 21.17
N LEU A 216 17.57 6.71 21.14
CA LEU A 216 16.60 6.62 20.04
C LEU A 216 15.60 7.79 20.00
N MET A 217 15.46 8.53 21.09
CA MET A 217 14.60 9.71 21.16
C MET A 217 15.30 10.98 20.68
N HIS A 218 16.61 11.07 20.90
CA HIS A 218 17.35 12.33 20.78
C HIS A 218 18.52 12.27 19.79
N GLY A 219 18.95 11.07 19.41
CA GLY A 219 20.20 10.86 18.69
C GLY A 219 21.43 11.14 19.55
N GLY A 220 22.60 10.85 18.99
CA GLY A 220 23.87 11.06 19.67
C GLY A 220 25.06 10.63 18.82
N SER A 221 26.22 10.51 19.46
CA SER A 221 27.44 10.04 18.80
C SER A 221 27.34 8.58 18.33
N VAL A 222 26.49 7.77 18.99
CA VAL A 222 26.30 6.35 18.67
C VAL A 222 25.45 6.17 17.41
N LEU A 223 24.36 6.94 17.26
CA LEU A 223 23.52 6.97 16.07
C LEU A 223 23.04 8.40 15.82
N SER A 224 23.18 8.87 14.58
CA SER A 224 22.68 10.18 14.17
C SER A 224 21.14 10.21 14.16
N PRO A 225 20.51 11.38 14.34
CA PRO A 225 19.05 11.51 14.23
C PRO A 225 18.48 10.99 12.90
N LEU A 226 19.18 11.18 11.79
CA LEU A 226 18.74 10.70 10.47
C LEU A 226 18.81 9.17 10.35
N THR A 227 19.83 8.55 10.95
CA THR A 227 19.94 7.09 10.99
C THR A 227 18.82 6.48 11.84
N ILE A 228 18.50 7.12 12.97
CA ILE A 228 17.38 6.72 13.83
C ILE A 228 16.06 6.86 13.07
N GLU A 229 15.82 7.99 12.42
CA GLU A 229 14.62 8.19 11.60
C GLU A 229 14.50 7.12 10.52
N LYS A 230 15.60 6.83 9.80
CA LYS A 230 15.63 5.79 8.77
C LYS A 230 15.29 4.39 9.33
N MET A 231 15.84 4.01 10.48
CA MET A 231 15.61 2.66 11.04
C MET A 231 14.28 2.50 11.77
N THR A 232 13.62 3.59 12.16
CA THR A 232 12.36 3.58 12.94
C THR A 232 11.13 3.96 12.12
N THR A 233 11.30 4.31 10.84
CA THR A 233 10.22 4.53 9.87
C THR A 233 9.96 3.29 9.01
N PRO A 234 8.80 3.17 8.35
CA PRO A 234 8.48 2.06 7.45
C PRO A 234 9.57 1.80 6.40
N GLN A 235 10.11 0.58 6.39
CA GLN A 235 11.12 0.08 5.46
C GLN A 235 10.72 -1.21 4.73
N GLN A 236 9.51 -1.72 4.99
CA GLN A 236 8.95 -2.90 4.31
C GLN A 236 8.79 -2.69 2.80
N PRO A 237 8.59 -3.77 2.01
CA PRO A 237 8.21 -3.66 0.60
C PRO A 237 6.95 -2.77 0.41
N PRO A 238 6.86 -1.93 -0.63
CA PRO A 238 5.77 -0.97 -0.79
C PRO A 238 4.35 -1.57 -0.75
N THR A 239 4.21 -2.82 -1.20
CA THR A 239 2.94 -3.55 -1.25
C THR A 239 2.59 -4.24 0.08
N ALA A 240 3.50 -4.25 1.06
CA ALA A 240 3.32 -4.99 2.30
C ALA A 240 2.53 -4.18 3.35
N GLN A 241 1.49 -4.81 3.89
CA GLN A 241 0.65 -4.23 4.95
C GLN A 241 1.31 -4.23 6.33
N VAL A 242 2.33 -5.07 6.54
CA VAL A 242 3.04 -5.17 7.82
C VAL A 242 4.05 -4.03 7.93
N LEU A 243 3.84 -3.09 8.85
CA LEU A 243 4.80 -2.00 9.06
C LEU A 243 6.00 -2.46 9.88
N ARG A 244 7.18 -2.38 9.27
CA ARG A 244 8.46 -2.69 9.90
C ARG A 244 9.45 -1.57 9.67
N GLY A 245 10.13 -1.15 10.73
CA GLY A 245 11.39 -0.46 10.60
C GLY A 245 12.52 -1.45 10.33
N PHE A 246 13.75 -0.94 10.24
CA PHE A 246 14.91 -1.83 10.28
C PHE A 246 15.04 -2.41 11.69
N GLY A 247 14.77 -3.71 11.81
CA GLY A 247 14.69 -4.47 13.06
C GLY A 247 13.50 -4.16 13.96
N TRP A 248 12.98 -2.94 13.91
CA TRP A 248 11.87 -2.49 14.76
C TRP A 248 10.50 -2.92 14.24
N ASP A 249 9.62 -3.25 15.17
CA ASP A 249 8.20 -3.44 14.91
C ASP A 249 7.47 -2.10 15.01
N ILE A 250 6.56 -1.81 14.07
CA ILE A 250 5.73 -0.59 14.08
C ILE A 250 4.25 -0.98 14.13
N ASP A 251 3.82 -1.84 13.20
CA ASP A 251 2.44 -2.33 13.10
C ASP A 251 2.40 -3.66 12.36
N SER A 252 2.81 -4.72 13.06
CA SER A 252 2.69 -6.11 12.63
C SER A 252 1.70 -6.88 13.52
N PRO A 253 1.32 -8.11 13.14
CA PRO A 253 0.55 -9.00 14.03
C PRO A 253 1.22 -9.24 15.40
N LEU A 254 2.52 -8.94 15.55
CA LEU A 254 3.28 -9.10 16.79
C LEU A 254 3.31 -7.82 17.65
N SER A 255 2.77 -6.69 17.19
CA SER A 255 2.85 -5.37 17.83
C SER A 255 1.88 -5.15 18.99
N THR A 256 1.21 -6.20 19.50
CA THR A 256 0.22 -6.07 20.59
C THR A 256 0.79 -5.45 21.87
N ASN A 257 2.11 -5.44 22.06
CA ASN A 257 2.80 -4.77 23.16
C ASN A 257 2.81 -3.24 23.07
N ARG A 258 2.41 -2.64 21.93
CA ARG A 258 2.10 -1.20 21.81
C ARG A 258 0.95 -0.78 22.73
N GLY A 259 0.03 -1.70 23.03
CA GLY A 259 -1.24 -1.36 23.66
C GLY A 259 -2.24 -0.76 22.67
N GLU A 260 -3.39 -0.35 23.20
CA GLU A 260 -4.55 0.11 22.42
C GLU A 260 -4.56 1.63 22.17
N LEU A 261 -3.76 2.38 22.92
CA LEU A 261 -3.83 3.85 22.98
C LEU A 261 -2.58 4.57 22.46
N LEU A 262 -1.44 3.87 22.31
CA LEU A 262 -0.28 4.46 21.65
C LEU A 262 -0.49 4.48 20.13
N PRO A 263 -0.11 5.56 19.45
CA PRO A 263 -0.40 5.74 18.03
C PRO A 263 0.48 4.86 17.13
N VAL A 264 -0.02 4.53 15.94
CA VAL A 264 0.74 3.83 14.88
C VAL A 264 1.86 4.75 14.39
N GLY A 265 3.13 4.32 14.41
CA GLY A 265 4.29 5.20 14.18
C GLY A 265 5.18 5.36 15.41
N SER A 266 4.69 4.94 16.58
CA SER A 266 5.54 4.42 17.65
C SER A 266 6.08 3.04 17.26
N PHE A 267 7.20 2.64 17.84
CA PHE A 267 7.90 1.42 17.46
C PHE A 267 8.45 0.68 18.67
N GLY A 268 8.68 -0.62 18.54
CA GLY A 268 9.25 -1.40 19.62
C GLY A 268 9.56 -2.83 19.24
N HIS A 269 9.86 -3.64 20.25
CA HIS A 269 10.16 -5.06 20.07
C HIS A 269 9.90 -5.81 21.39
N THR A 270 9.73 -7.13 21.31
CA THR A 270 9.53 -8.01 22.47
C THR A 270 10.66 -9.03 22.61
N GLY A 271 10.81 -9.64 23.79
CA GLY A 271 11.68 -10.79 24.02
C GLY A 271 10.89 -11.98 24.55
N PHE A 272 11.24 -13.19 24.13
CA PHE A 272 10.52 -14.41 24.51
C PHE A 272 10.39 -14.60 26.03
N THR A 273 11.41 -14.22 26.79
CA THR A 273 11.47 -14.31 28.27
C THR A 273 10.43 -13.44 29.00
N GLY A 274 9.68 -12.59 28.27
CA GLY A 274 8.66 -11.72 28.83
C GLY A 274 9.05 -10.24 28.84
N THR A 275 10.17 -9.87 28.23
CA THR A 275 10.68 -8.50 28.14
C THR A 275 10.08 -7.72 26.96
N SER A 276 10.05 -6.39 27.01
CA SER A 276 9.70 -5.52 25.89
C SER A 276 10.22 -4.10 26.08
N LEU A 277 10.49 -3.45 24.95
CA LEU A 277 10.79 -2.02 24.85
C LEU A 277 9.89 -1.43 23.76
N TRP A 278 9.15 -0.38 24.08
CA TRP A 278 8.33 0.36 23.14
C TRP A 278 8.62 1.85 23.28
N ILE A 279 8.78 2.55 22.17
CA ILE A 279 9.22 3.95 22.11
C ILE A 279 8.27 4.71 21.20
N ASP A 280 7.79 5.85 21.69
CA ASP A 280 6.94 6.76 20.95
C ASP A 280 7.62 8.14 20.86
N PRO A 281 8.28 8.44 19.73
CA PRO A 281 8.99 9.70 19.55
C PRO A 281 8.06 10.91 19.55
N THR A 282 6.80 10.74 19.17
CA THR A 282 5.82 11.82 19.08
C THR A 282 5.41 12.33 20.44
N THR A 283 5.12 11.42 21.37
CA THR A 283 4.76 11.77 22.75
C THR A 283 5.97 11.94 23.66
N LYS A 284 7.17 11.67 23.13
CA LYS A 284 8.44 11.64 23.86
C LYS A 284 8.39 10.69 25.05
N THR A 285 7.80 9.51 24.85
CA THR A 285 7.70 8.47 25.88
C THR A 285 8.32 7.15 25.43
N PHE A 286 8.74 6.33 26.39
CA PHE A 286 9.07 4.93 26.16
C PHE A 286 8.62 4.09 27.36
N ILE A 287 8.37 2.81 27.08
CA ILE A 287 7.87 1.83 28.04
C ILE A 287 8.83 0.65 28.01
N ILE A 288 9.44 0.37 29.16
CA ILE A 288 10.28 -0.80 29.37
C ILE A 288 9.58 -1.71 30.36
N LEU A 289 9.35 -2.96 29.95
CA LEU A 289 8.84 -4.00 30.82
C LEU A 289 9.81 -5.17 30.79
N LEU A 290 10.48 -5.44 31.90
CA LEU A 290 11.33 -6.61 32.05
C LEU A 290 10.69 -7.60 33.01
N THR A 291 10.44 -8.81 32.52
CA THR A 291 9.89 -9.92 33.30
C THR A 291 10.66 -11.19 32.98
N ASN A 292 10.55 -12.17 33.85
CA ASN A 292 10.97 -13.55 33.63
C ASN A 292 9.72 -14.45 33.55
N ALA A 293 8.80 -14.12 32.63
CA ALA A 293 7.48 -14.75 32.54
C ALA A 293 7.52 -16.25 32.22
N VAL A 294 8.66 -16.73 31.73
CA VAL A 294 8.92 -18.15 31.48
C VAL A 294 9.35 -18.92 32.74
N HIS A 295 9.59 -18.23 33.86
CA HIS A 295 10.09 -18.84 35.09
C HIS A 295 8.98 -19.46 35.95
N PRO A 296 9.16 -20.69 36.47
CA PRO A 296 10.32 -21.59 36.29
C PRO A 296 10.20 -22.56 35.10
N ARG A 297 8.99 -22.75 34.55
CA ARG A 297 8.67 -23.84 33.61
C ARG A 297 7.69 -23.38 32.52
N GLY A 298 8.04 -22.29 31.83
CA GLY A 298 7.25 -21.68 30.76
C GLY A 298 6.29 -20.57 31.22
N GLY A 299 5.61 -19.95 30.26
CA GLY A 299 4.69 -18.82 30.48
C GLY A 299 4.86 -17.73 29.41
N ASN A 300 4.07 -16.65 29.50
CA ASN A 300 4.19 -15.51 28.59
C ASN A 300 3.75 -14.19 29.25
N ALA A 301 4.16 -13.06 28.65
CA ALA A 301 3.82 -11.72 29.13
C ALA A 301 2.95 -10.92 28.13
N ILE A 302 2.33 -11.57 27.14
CA ILE A 302 1.65 -10.89 26.02
C ILE A 302 0.57 -9.94 26.55
N ALA A 303 -0.40 -10.46 27.30
CA ALA A 303 -1.49 -9.66 27.85
C ALA A 303 -1.02 -8.59 28.86
N LEU A 304 0.07 -8.86 29.58
CA LEU A 304 0.63 -7.92 30.55
C LEU A 304 1.24 -6.70 29.86
N ARG A 305 2.00 -6.92 28.78
CA ARG A 305 2.60 -5.83 27.98
C ARG A 305 1.54 -4.89 27.45
N THR A 306 0.51 -5.43 26.81
CA THR A 306 -0.63 -4.65 26.27
C THR A 306 -1.30 -3.82 27.37
N LYS A 307 -1.62 -4.44 28.52
CA LYS A 307 -2.28 -3.75 29.63
C LYS A 307 -1.42 -2.62 30.20
N ILE A 308 -0.12 -2.85 30.36
CA ILE A 308 0.80 -1.83 30.88
C ILE A 308 0.94 -0.67 29.89
N ALA A 309 1.10 -0.96 28.61
CA ALA A 309 1.21 0.07 27.59
C ALA A 309 -0.05 0.94 27.49
N THR A 310 -1.23 0.31 27.43
CA THR A 310 -2.52 0.99 27.47
C THR A 310 -2.70 1.83 28.75
N ALA A 311 -2.41 1.26 29.92
CA ALA A 311 -2.55 1.98 31.18
C ALA A 311 -1.59 3.18 31.28
N THR A 312 -0.38 3.06 30.73
CA THR A 312 0.63 4.13 30.71
C THR A 312 0.17 5.28 29.82
N ALA A 313 -0.27 4.97 28.59
CA ALA A 313 -0.78 5.98 27.67
C ALA A 313 -2.01 6.72 28.23
N ALA A 314 -2.94 5.99 28.86
CA ALA A 314 -4.11 6.58 29.53
C ALA A 314 -3.73 7.47 30.72
N ALA A 315 -2.79 7.03 31.56
CA ALA A 315 -2.38 7.75 32.77
C ALA A 315 -1.61 9.05 32.45
N LEU A 316 -0.81 9.05 31.40
CA LEU A 316 -0.01 10.21 30.99
C LEU A 316 -0.79 11.20 30.11
N GLN A 317 -2.04 10.88 29.72
CA GLN A 317 -2.87 11.71 28.83
C GLN A 317 -2.11 12.15 27.56
N LEU A 318 -1.41 11.21 26.94
CA LEU A 318 -0.52 11.53 25.83
C LEU A 318 -1.33 12.07 24.64
N THR A 319 -1.17 13.35 24.31
CA THR A 319 -1.78 14.00 23.14
C THR A 319 -0.72 14.34 22.10
N VAL A 320 -1.04 14.14 20.82
CA VAL A 320 -0.14 14.44 19.70
C VAL A 320 -0.30 15.91 19.27
N PRO A 321 0.77 16.74 19.24
CA PRO A 321 0.72 18.08 18.64
C PRO A 321 0.40 18.05 17.14
N GLU A 322 -0.20 19.10 16.59
CA GLU A 322 -0.71 19.14 15.21
C GLU A 322 0.34 18.82 14.13
N LYS A 323 1.56 19.35 14.24
CA LYS A 323 2.67 19.07 13.31
C LYS A 323 3.12 17.60 13.36
N GLU A 324 3.09 16.99 14.54
CA GLU A 324 3.39 15.57 14.71
C GLU A 324 2.22 14.69 14.28
N SER A 325 0.97 15.15 14.40
CA SER A 325 -0.19 14.45 13.83
C SER A 325 -0.08 14.36 12.30
N LEU A 326 0.47 15.40 11.66
CA LEU A 326 0.77 15.38 10.22
C LEU A 326 1.92 14.41 9.88
N ARG A 327 2.97 14.36 10.71
CA ARG A 327 4.05 13.36 10.58
C ARG A 327 3.53 11.94 10.74
N MET A 328 2.70 11.69 11.76
CA MET A 328 2.04 10.41 11.98
C MET A 328 1.22 10.05 10.75
N LYS A 329 0.30 10.90 10.29
CA LYS A 329 -0.45 10.72 9.01
C LYS A 329 0.42 10.46 7.78
N SER A 330 1.69 10.87 7.77
CA SER A 330 2.63 10.59 6.68
C SER A 330 3.35 9.24 6.83
N ILE A 331 3.73 8.86 8.06
CA ILE A 331 4.32 7.56 8.42
C ILE A 331 3.27 6.44 8.33
N THR A 332 2.06 6.77 8.73
CA THR A 332 0.88 5.93 8.72
C THR A 332 0.02 6.19 7.49
N GLY A 333 0.42 7.08 6.59
CA GLY A 333 -0.32 7.39 5.36
C GLY A 333 -0.53 6.17 4.46
N TYR A 334 0.24 5.09 4.72
CA TYR A 334 0.07 3.79 4.12
C TYR A 334 -0.53 2.70 5.03
N ASN A 335 -0.64 2.91 6.36
CA ASN A 335 -1.13 1.86 7.30
C ASN A 335 -1.92 2.33 8.56
N GLU A 336 -2.06 3.63 8.86
CA GLU A 336 -3.27 4.13 9.57
C GLU A 336 -4.51 3.97 8.69
N THR A 337 -4.33 3.57 7.42
CA THR A 337 -5.35 2.87 6.65
C THR A 337 -5.82 1.56 7.27
N GLN A 338 -5.24 1.03 8.37
CA GLN A 338 -5.88 0.00 9.19
C GLN A 338 -6.76 0.54 10.33
N THR A 339 -6.55 1.79 10.78
CA THR A 339 -7.68 2.52 11.40
C THR A 339 -8.67 2.94 10.33
N ALA A 340 -8.23 3.10 9.06
CA ALA A 340 -9.14 3.09 7.93
C ALA A 340 -9.67 1.70 7.58
N ALA A 341 -9.15 0.55 8.00
CA ALA A 341 -9.93 -0.69 7.93
C ALA A 341 -11.10 -0.64 8.93
N ARG A 342 -10.98 0.20 9.97
CA ARG A 342 -12.09 0.61 10.86
C ARG A 342 -12.86 1.88 10.40
N ARG A 343 -12.42 2.64 9.37
CA ARG A 343 -13.15 3.77 8.76
C ARG A 343 -13.61 3.55 7.31
N LEU A 344 -13.12 2.53 6.64
CA LEU A 344 -13.64 1.76 5.49
C LEU A 344 -14.72 0.81 6.01
N ALA A 345 -15.38 1.17 7.12
CA ALA A 345 -16.75 0.76 7.27
C ALA A 345 -17.43 1.27 6.01
N ALA A 346 -18.02 0.37 5.23
CA ALA A 346 -19.09 0.76 4.33
C ALA A 346 -20.11 1.52 5.20
N HIS A 347 -19.99 2.84 5.22
CA HIS A 347 -21.12 3.65 5.62
C HIS A 347 -22.05 3.62 4.41
N ASN A 348 -23.34 3.44 4.65
CA ASN A 348 -24.31 3.76 3.62
C ASN A 348 -24.37 5.28 3.59
N GLY A 349 -23.44 5.88 2.84
CA GLY A 349 -23.43 7.31 2.59
C GLY A 349 -24.74 7.72 1.92
N ALA A 350 -25.17 8.94 2.17
CA ALA A 350 -26.24 9.58 1.42
C ALA A 350 -25.60 10.64 0.53
N VAL A 351 -24.75 10.19 -0.40
CA VAL A 351 -24.02 11.10 -1.29
C VAL A 351 -25.02 11.80 -2.19
N GLN A 352 -24.92 13.13 -2.25
CA GLN A 352 -25.60 13.96 -3.23
C GLN A 352 -24.60 14.25 -4.34
N THR A 353 -24.87 13.76 -5.55
CA THR A 353 -24.05 14.06 -6.73
C THR A 353 -24.21 15.52 -7.13
N GLY A 354 -23.40 16.03 -8.06
CA GLY A 354 -23.50 17.41 -8.51
C GLY A 354 -24.90 17.81 -9.00
N ILE A 355 -25.66 16.89 -9.61
CA ILE A 355 -27.05 17.16 -10.01
C ILE A 355 -27.99 17.25 -8.81
N ASP A 356 -27.85 16.36 -7.82
CA ASP A 356 -28.64 16.41 -6.58
C ASP A 356 -28.43 17.73 -5.83
N VAL A 357 -27.17 18.18 -5.73
CA VAL A 357 -26.81 19.44 -5.08
C VAL A 357 -27.48 20.63 -5.79
N LEU A 358 -27.47 20.63 -7.14
CA LEU A 358 -28.18 21.66 -7.91
C LEU A 358 -29.69 21.64 -7.64
N GLU A 359 -30.32 20.49 -7.57
CA GLU A 359 -31.76 20.40 -7.29
C GLU A 359 -32.10 20.95 -5.90
N VAL A 360 -31.32 20.58 -4.88
CA VAL A 360 -31.47 21.07 -3.50
C VAL A 360 -31.34 22.58 -3.43
N HIS A 361 -30.39 23.16 -4.18
CA HIS A 361 -30.18 24.60 -4.25
C HIS A 361 -31.08 25.32 -5.27
N ASN A 362 -32.06 24.60 -5.85
CA ASN A 362 -32.96 25.12 -6.85
C ASN A 362 -32.15 25.82 -7.96
N PHE A 363 -31.13 25.13 -8.49
CA PHE A 363 -30.29 25.49 -9.62
C PHE A 363 -29.64 26.89 -9.58
N ALA A 364 -29.55 27.50 -8.38
CA ALA A 364 -29.15 28.90 -8.23
C ALA A 364 -27.74 29.19 -8.77
N GLU A 365 -26.86 28.20 -8.69
CA GLU A 365 -25.45 28.25 -9.11
C GLU A 365 -25.29 28.41 -10.61
N ILE A 366 -26.25 27.93 -11.40
CA ILE A 366 -26.11 27.82 -12.86
C ILE A 366 -27.13 28.66 -13.62
N ARG A 367 -28.13 29.24 -12.95
CA ARG A 367 -29.11 30.15 -13.56
C ARG A 367 -28.48 31.45 -14.06
N GLY A 368 -29.06 32.01 -15.12
CA GLY A 368 -28.70 33.36 -15.58
C GLY A 368 -29.09 34.43 -14.54
N THR A 369 -28.20 35.38 -14.28
CA THR A 369 -28.50 36.55 -13.43
C THR A 369 -29.47 37.53 -14.09
N THR A 370 -29.53 37.51 -15.43
CA THR A 370 -30.50 38.26 -16.25
C THR A 370 -30.96 37.40 -17.42
N GLY A 371 -32.20 36.88 -17.36
CA GLY A 371 -32.80 36.09 -18.45
C GLY A 371 -32.53 34.58 -18.39
N ILE A 372 -32.97 33.86 -19.42
CA ILE A 372 -32.81 32.41 -19.55
C ILE A 372 -31.40 32.10 -20.08
N LYS A 373 -30.65 31.25 -19.38
CA LYS A 373 -29.31 30.80 -19.80
C LYS A 373 -29.44 29.57 -20.70
N LYS A 374 -28.85 29.63 -21.90
CA LYS A 374 -28.86 28.52 -22.86
C LYS A 374 -27.72 27.57 -22.57
N ILE A 375 -28.04 26.30 -22.33
CA ILE A 375 -27.07 25.29 -21.95
C ILE A 375 -27.03 24.13 -22.94
N GLY A 376 -25.84 23.59 -23.15
CA GLY A 376 -25.65 22.25 -23.69
C GLY A 376 -25.38 21.26 -22.55
N LEU A 377 -25.71 19.98 -22.73
CA LEU A 377 -25.45 18.92 -21.75
C LEU A 377 -24.61 17.80 -22.37
N LEU A 378 -23.38 17.59 -21.88
CA LEU A 378 -22.61 16.37 -22.14
C LEU A 378 -23.01 15.31 -21.12
N THR A 379 -23.70 14.27 -21.57
CA THR A 379 -24.23 13.21 -20.70
C THR A 379 -24.42 11.90 -21.46
N ASN A 380 -24.65 10.83 -20.71
CA ASN A 380 -25.20 9.57 -21.20
C ASN A 380 -26.25 9.04 -20.21
N GLN A 381 -26.57 7.74 -20.27
CA GLN A 381 -27.51 7.04 -19.40
C GLN A 381 -27.15 7.05 -17.90
N THR A 382 -25.90 7.37 -17.55
CA THR A 382 -25.44 7.47 -16.16
C THR A 382 -25.74 8.81 -15.53
N GLY A 383 -26.08 9.82 -16.34
CA GLY A 383 -26.52 11.14 -15.89
C GLY A 383 -27.93 11.06 -15.30
N ILE A 384 -28.02 10.58 -14.07
CA ILE A 384 -29.25 10.50 -13.28
C ILE A 384 -29.06 11.10 -11.89
N ASP A 385 -30.13 11.64 -11.32
CA ASP A 385 -30.18 12.07 -9.92
C ASP A 385 -30.36 10.88 -8.95
N GLY A 386 -30.34 11.14 -7.64
CA GLY A 386 -30.54 10.16 -6.58
C GLY A 386 -31.97 9.58 -6.53
N GLN A 387 -32.92 10.13 -7.30
CA GLN A 387 -34.28 9.59 -7.47
C GLN A 387 -34.43 8.77 -8.76
N GLY A 388 -33.39 8.72 -9.61
CA GLY A 388 -33.38 8.01 -10.88
C GLY A 388 -33.94 8.81 -12.07
N HIS A 389 -34.17 10.12 -11.94
CA HIS A 389 -34.52 10.96 -13.09
C HIS A 389 -33.29 11.28 -13.92
N ARG A 390 -33.46 11.36 -15.25
CA ARG A 390 -32.36 11.73 -16.15
C ARG A 390 -32.03 13.19 -15.98
N THR A 391 -30.75 13.53 -15.93
CA THR A 391 -30.27 14.92 -15.92
C THR A 391 -30.76 15.71 -17.13
N ILE A 392 -30.98 15.04 -18.26
CA ILE A 392 -31.66 15.61 -19.44
C ILE A 392 -33.03 16.17 -19.06
N ASP A 393 -33.86 15.39 -18.37
CA ASP A 393 -35.22 15.77 -18.00
C ASP A 393 -35.21 16.83 -16.89
N VAL A 394 -34.31 16.69 -15.90
CA VAL A 394 -34.16 17.64 -14.80
C VAL A 394 -33.78 19.03 -15.35
N LEU A 395 -32.75 19.12 -16.20
CA LEU A 395 -32.28 20.40 -16.74
C LEU A 395 -33.21 20.99 -17.80
N ALA A 396 -33.96 20.17 -18.56
CA ALA A 396 -34.97 20.66 -19.50
C ALA A 396 -36.14 21.39 -18.80
N HIS A 397 -36.42 21.06 -17.54
CA HIS A 397 -37.50 21.66 -16.75
C HIS A 397 -36.98 22.61 -15.65
N ALA A 398 -35.66 22.73 -15.48
CA ALA A 398 -35.05 23.61 -14.50
C ALA A 398 -35.32 25.09 -14.85
N PRO A 399 -35.86 25.90 -13.93
CA PRO A 399 -36.26 27.25 -14.28
C PRO A 399 -35.03 28.15 -14.44
N GLY A 400 -35.12 29.12 -15.34
CA GLY A 400 -34.01 30.01 -15.70
C GLY A 400 -32.98 29.40 -16.65
N LEU A 401 -33.19 28.17 -17.10
CA LEU A 401 -32.36 27.46 -18.07
C LEU A 401 -33.15 27.10 -19.34
N SER A 402 -32.44 26.96 -20.46
CA SER A 402 -32.94 26.35 -21.69
C SER A 402 -31.95 25.30 -22.14
N LEU A 403 -32.36 24.03 -22.13
CA LEU A 403 -31.54 22.94 -22.66
C LEU A 403 -31.68 22.90 -24.19
N ASP A 404 -30.69 23.47 -24.88
CA ASP A 404 -30.75 23.65 -26.33
C ASP A 404 -30.07 22.50 -27.09
N VAL A 405 -29.11 21.82 -26.44
CA VAL A 405 -28.27 20.79 -27.08
C VAL A 405 -27.89 19.68 -26.08
N ILE A 406 -27.88 18.43 -26.54
CA ILE A 406 -27.24 17.29 -25.84
C ILE A 406 -26.03 16.84 -26.64
N PHE A 407 -24.92 16.56 -25.97
CA PHE A 407 -23.74 15.94 -26.53
C PHE A 407 -23.60 14.52 -26.00
N SER A 408 -23.48 13.54 -26.90
CA SER A 408 -23.32 12.13 -26.52
C SER A 408 -21.88 11.65 -26.72
N PRO A 409 -21.23 11.07 -25.70
CA PRO A 409 -19.86 10.58 -25.78
C PRO A 409 -19.79 9.19 -26.44
N GLU A 410 -18.66 8.49 -26.25
CA GLU A 410 -18.53 7.07 -26.54
C GLU A 410 -19.69 6.27 -25.92
N HIS A 411 -20.22 5.32 -26.70
CA HIS A 411 -21.43 4.52 -26.44
C HIS A 411 -22.80 5.23 -26.63
N GLY A 412 -22.79 6.53 -26.96
CA GLY A 412 -23.99 7.31 -27.24
C GLY A 412 -24.79 7.66 -25.97
N VAL A 413 -25.89 8.40 -26.15
CA VAL A 413 -26.67 8.95 -25.01
C VAL A 413 -27.35 7.87 -24.17
N THR A 414 -27.62 6.68 -24.75
CA THR A 414 -28.22 5.53 -24.07
C THR A 414 -27.19 4.52 -23.56
N GLY A 415 -25.92 4.66 -23.94
CA GLY A 415 -24.83 3.75 -23.52
C GLY A 415 -24.90 2.33 -24.03
N THR A 416 -25.67 2.08 -25.09
CA THR A 416 -25.92 0.72 -25.61
C THR A 416 -25.07 0.38 -26.83
N LEU A 417 -24.30 1.33 -27.36
CA LEU A 417 -23.55 1.17 -28.61
C LEU A 417 -22.09 0.79 -28.33
N ASP A 418 -21.55 -0.22 -29.01
CA ASP A 418 -20.13 -0.59 -28.97
C ASP A 418 -19.54 -0.47 -30.39
N THR A 419 -19.55 0.77 -30.91
CA THR A 419 -19.15 1.11 -32.28
C THR A 419 -18.69 2.57 -32.36
N THR A 420 -17.82 2.87 -33.33
CA THR A 420 -17.42 4.24 -33.66
C THR A 420 -18.45 5.01 -34.50
N ASP A 421 -19.49 4.34 -34.99
CA ASP A 421 -20.57 4.96 -35.79
C ASP A 421 -21.73 5.40 -34.88
N VAL A 422 -21.54 6.50 -34.16
CA VAL A 422 -22.57 7.13 -33.32
C VAL A 422 -23.07 8.38 -34.05
N SER A 423 -24.33 8.35 -34.48
CA SER A 423 -24.93 9.40 -35.30
C SER A 423 -25.69 10.45 -34.47
N ASN A 424 -25.84 11.65 -35.04
CA ASN A 424 -26.68 12.69 -34.46
C ASN A 424 -28.15 12.25 -34.45
N SER A 425 -28.88 12.66 -33.42
CA SER A 425 -30.28 12.28 -33.23
C SER A 425 -31.05 13.39 -32.50
N LYS A 426 -32.21 13.05 -31.93
CA LYS A 426 -32.97 13.91 -31.01
C LYS A 426 -33.37 13.06 -29.81
N ASP A 427 -33.35 13.64 -28.63
CA ASP A 427 -33.91 12.97 -27.46
C ASP A 427 -35.42 12.82 -27.65
N ALA A 428 -35.93 11.62 -27.41
CA ALA A 428 -37.32 11.27 -27.72
C ALA A 428 -38.32 11.98 -26.80
N ALA A 429 -37.95 12.29 -25.57
CA ALA A 429 -38.84 12.89 -24.58
C ALA A 429 -38.89 14.42 -24.69
N THR A 430 -37.73 15.06 -24.82
CA THR A 430 -37.58 16.52 -24.83
C THR A 430 -37.56 17.12 -26.23
N GLY A 431 -37.24 16.33 -27.26
CA GLY A 431 -37.06 16.80 -28.64
C GLY A 431 -35.75 17.55 -28.89
N VAL A 432 -34.90 17.71 -27.86
CA VAL A 432 -33.62 18.41 -27.92
C VAL A 432 -32.67 17.67 -28.88
N PRO A 433 -31.95 18.39 -29.77
CA PRO A 433 -30.98 17.77 -30.68
C PRO A 433 -29.80 17.15 -29.92
N VAL A 434 -29.43 15.93 -30.32
CA VAL A 434 -28.29 15.18 -29.78
C VAL A 434 -27.18 15.15 -30.83
N TYR A 435 -26.00 15.64 -30.47
CA TYR A 435 -24.80 15.60 -31.30
C TYR A 435 -23.80 14.59 -30.73
N SER A 436 -23.35 13.67 -31.58
CA SER A 436 -22.27 12.77 -31.22
C SER A 436 -20.95 13.54 -31.14
N VAL A 437 -20.20 13.31 -30.07
CA VAL A 437 -18.80 13.73 -29.91
C VAL A 437 -17.90 12.50 -29.81
N TYR A 438 -18.23 11.48 -30.60
CA TYR A 438 -17.44 10.26 -30.75
C TYR A 438 -17.38 9.84 -32.21
N GLY A 439 -16.22 9.31 -32.64
CA GLY A 439 -16.00 8.86 -34.01
C GLY A 439 -14.57 8.40 -34.28
N ALA A 440 -14.29 8.04 -35.53
CA ALA A 440 -12.98 7.51 -35.94
C ALA A 440 -11.85 8.57 -36.02
N THR A 441 -12.18 9.86 -36.06
CA THR A 441 -11.22 10.96 -36.17
C THR A 441 -11.24 11.85 -34.94
N ASP A 442 -10.13 12.53 -34.65
CA ASP A 442 -10.05 13.49 -33.55
C ASP A 442 -11.12 14.60 -33.67
N THR A 443 -11.34 15.11 -34.89
CA THR A 443 -12.39 16.10 -35.15
C THR A 443 -13.79 15.61 -34.78
N ALA A 444 -14.11 14.34 -35.04
CA ALA A 444 -15.41 13.76 -34.69
C ALA A 444 -15.58 13.54 -33.18
N ARG A 445 -14.49 13.52 -32.42
CA ARG A 445 -14.49 13.36 -30.96
C ARG A 445 -14.61 14.68 -30.20
N ARG A 446 -14.69 15.81 -30.91
CA ARG A 446 -14.73 17.16 -30.34
C ARG A 446 -16.08 17.83 -30.58
N PRO A 447 -16.56 18.69 -29.67
CA PRO A 447 -17.76 19.46 -29.90
C PRO A 447 -17.56 20.47 -31.05
N SER A 448 -18.58 20.61 -31.88
CA SER A 448 -18.56 21.56 -33.01
C SER A 448 -18.60 23.01 -32.52
N PRO A 449 -17.65 23.88 -32.94
CA PRO A 449 -17.67 25.30 -32.61
C PRO A 449 -18.96 26.02 -33.03
N GLU A 450 -19.55 25.60 -34.15
CA GLU A 450 -20.80 26.16 -34.68
C GLU A 450 -22.01 25.86 -33.79
N VAL A 451 -21.95 24.76 -33.04
CA VAL A 451 -22.97 24.41 -32.04
C VAL A 451 -22.71 25.18 -30.76
N LEU A 452 -21.45 25.21 -30.29
CA LEU A 452 -21.07 25.87 -29.03
C LEU A 452 -21.34 27.38 -29.02
N LYS A 453 -21.19 28.08 -30.15
CA LYS A 453 -21.38 29.55 -30.22
C LYS A 453 -22.79 30.04 -29.84
N ASN A 454 -23.78 29.13 -29.84
CA ASN A 454 -25.17 29.47 -29.52
C ASN A 454 -25.53 29.20 -28.06
N LEU A 455 -24.58 28.72 -27.26
CA LEU A 455 -24.74 28.36 -25.86
C LEU A 455 -24.04 29.37 -24.95
N ASP A 456 -24.56 29.55 -23.74
CA ASP A 456 -23.89 30.32 -22.68
C ASP A 456 -22.97 29.43 -21.84
N ALA A 457 -23.33 28.15 -21.68
CA ALA A 457 -22.55 27.16 -20.95
C ALA A 457 -22.74 25.73 -21.49
N VAL A 458 -21.78 24.85 -21.18
CA VAL A 458 -21.96 23.40 -21.26
C VAL A 458 -21.91 22.80 -19.87
N VAL A 459 -22.96 22.08 -19.50
CA VAL A 459 -23.01 21.24 -18.30
C VAL A 459 -22.49 19.85 -18.65
N VAL A 460 -21.67 19.26 -17.79
CA VAL A 460 -21.17 17.89 -17.91
C VAL A 460 -21.70 17.10 -16.74
N ASP A 461 -22.38 15.99 -17.03
CA ASP A 461 -22.85 15.05 -16.02
C ASP A 461 -22.72 13.62 -16.53
N ILE A 462 -21.67 12.92 -16.09
CA ILE A 462 -21.34 11.59 -16.58
C ILE A 462 -20.53 10.80 -15.56
N GLN A 463 -20.86 9.52 -15.38
CA GLN A 463 -20.12 8.60 -14.54
C GLN A 463 -18.92 8.02 -15.31
N ASP A 464 -17.71 8.32 -14.81
CA ASP A 464 -16.44 7.76 -15.28
C ASP A 464 -16.14 6.40 -14.59
N ALA A 465 -15.03 5.74 -14.98
CA ALA A 465 -14.55 4.49 -14.41
C ALA A 465 -13.36 4.63 -13.44
N GLY A 466 -12.75 5.82 -13.30
CA GLY A 466 -11.58 6.08 -12.45
C GLY A 466 -10.27 5.51 -13.02
N VAL A 467 -10.21 5.36 -14.35
CA VAL A 467 -9.09 4.75 -15.07
C VAL A 467 -8.76 5.59 -16.29
N ARG A 468 -7.49 5.97 -16.45
CA ARG A 468 -6.99 6.91 -17.47
C ARG A 468 -7.47 6.62 -18.90
N PHE A 469 -7.50 5.34 -19.28
CA PHE A 469 -7.88 4.94 -20.63
C PHE A 469 -9.40 4.82 -20.83
N TYR A 470 -10.22 5.18 -19.83
CA TYR A 470 -11.65 5.35 -19.98
C TYR A 470 -11.95 6.77 -20.49
N THR A 471 -12.51 6.88 -21.69
CA THR A 471 -12.33 8.09 -22.53
C THR A 471 -13.19 9.31 -22.15
N TYR A 472 -13.99 9.21 -21.09
CA TYR A 472 -14.85 10.32 -20.66
C TYR A 472 -14.03 11.48 -20.08
N GLU A 473 -12.92 11.21 -19.38
CA GLU A 473 -11.99 12.26 -18.94
C GLU A 473 -11.39 13.04 -20.12
N THR A 474 -11.02 12.35 -21.20
CA THR A 474 -10.51 12.99 -22.42
C THR A 474 -11.58 13.84 -23.09
N THR A 475 -12.82 13.34 -23.13
CA THR A 475 -13.96 14.08 -23.67
C THR A 475 -14.15 15.40 -22.90
N VAL A 476 -14.07 15.37 -21.56
CA VAL A 476 -14.09 16.60 -20.75
C VAL A 476 -12.93 17.54 -21.08
N GLY A 477 -11.72 17.01 -21.24
CA GLY A 477 -10.56 17.76 -21.74
C GLY A 477 -10.84 18.50 -23.05
N TYR A 478 -11.48 17.84 -24.01
CA TYR A 478 -11.83 18.45 -25.30
C TYR A 478 -12.91 19.53 -25.17
N PHE A 479 -13.87 19.37 -24.26
CA PHE A 479 -14.85 20.40 -23.96
C PHE A 479 -14.23 21.61 -23.25
N LEU A 480 -13.26 21.41 -22.34
CA LEU A 480 -12.51 22.52 -21.73
C LEU A 480 -11.83 23.36 -22.81
N GLU A 481 -11.11 22.73 -23.73
CA GLU A 481 -10.42 23.42 -24.84
C GLU A 481 -11.40 24.17 -25.75
N ALA A 482 -12.53 23.54 -26.09
CA ALA A 482 -13.52 24.14 -26.99
C ALA A 482 -14.29 25.28 -26.30
N ALA A 483 -14.63 25.13 -25.02
CA ALA A 483 -15.30 26.16 -24.22
C ALA A 483 -14.42 27.40 -24.04
N ALA A 484 -13.13 27.21 -23.76
CA ALA A 484 -12.16 28.31 -23.68
C ALA A 484 -12.09 29.11 -25.00
N LYS A 485 -12.04 28.42 -26.14
CA LYS A 485 -12.02 29.05 -27.48
C LYS A 485 -13.33 29.77 -27.82
N ALA A 486 -14.48 29.19 -27.45
CA ALA A 486 -15.79 29.78 -27.69
C ALA A 486 -16.14 30.90 -26.69
N GLY A 487 -15.36 31.04 -25.61
CA GLY A 487 -15.62 32.00 -24.55
C GLY A 487 -16.89 31.66 -23.75
N ILE A 488 -17.30 30.40 -23.68
CA ILE A 488 -18.47 29.94 -22.92
C ILE A 488 -18.04 29.31 -21.59
N GLU A 489 -18.98 29.13 -20.67
CA GLU A 489 -18.71 28.46 -19.39
C GLU A 489 -18.80 26.94 -19.53
N ILE A 490 -18.05 26.23 -18.70
CA ILE A 490 -18.15 24.77 -18.55
C ILE A 490 -18.38 24.43 -17.08
N ILE A 491 -19.43 23.64 -16.83
CA ILE A 491 -19.93 23.34 -15.49
C ILE A 491 -19.90 21.83 -15.31
N ILE A 492 -19.07 21.32 -14.41
CA ILE A 492 -18.99 19.90 -14.10
C ILE A 492 -19.91 19.60 -12.92
N LEU A 493 -20.90 18.73 -13.11
CA LEU A 493 -21.65 18.13 -12.02
C LEU A 493 -20.85 16.93 -11.55
N ASP A 494 -20.16 17.07 -10.42
CA ASP A 494 -19.17 16.08 -10.03
C ASP A 494 -19.84 14.77 -9.58
N ARG A 495 -19.14 13.65 -9.80
CA ARG A 495 -19.60 12.29 -9.47
C ARG A 495 -18.48 11.50 -8.80
N PRO A 496 -18.80 10.44 -8.02
CA PRO A 496 -17.79 9.62 -7.35
C PRO A 496 -16.84 8.98 -8.35
N ASP A 497 -15.55 8.92 -7.99
CA ASP A 497 -14.65 7.94 -8.58
C ASP A 497 -15.10 6.54 -8.12
N PRO A 498 -15.56 5.66 -9.03
CA PRO A 498 -16.19 4.41 -8.62
C PRO A 498 -15.19 3.41 -8.02
N VAL A 499 -13.91 3.61 -8.30
CA VAL A 499 -12.79 2.86 -7.76
C VAL A 499 -12.01 3.70 -6.74
N THR A 500 -12.71 4.46 -5.89
CA THR A 500 -12.22 5.23 -4.74
C THR A 500 -11.20 6.35 -5.05
N GLY A 501 -11.35 7.50 -4.39
CA GLY A 501 -10.39 8.60 -4.47
C GLY A 501 -9.10 8.40 -3.67
N SER A 502 -9.00 7.31 -2.89
CA SER A 502 -7.88 7.08 -1.97
C SER A 502 -6.67 6.43 -2.64
N LEU A 503 -6.89 5.60 -3.65
CA LEU A 503 -5.84 4.79 -4.26
C LEU A 503 -5.30 5.48 -5.53
N VAL A 504 -3.97 5.50 -5.66
CA VAL A 504 -3.26 5.93 -6.88
C VAL A 504 -2.30 4.83 -7.26
N GLN A 505 -2.47 4.27 -8.44
CA GLN A 505 -1.77 3.06 -8.84
C GLN A 505 -1.36 3.09 -10.31
N GLY A 506 -0.30 2.35 -10.60
CA GLY A 506 0.21 2.12 -11.95
C GLY A 506 1.14 3.19 -12.49
N PRO A 507 1.82 2.89 -13.61
CA PRO A 507 2.76 3.81 -14.21
C PRO A 507 2.06 5.07 -14.74
N ILE A 508 2.74 6.20 -14.61
CA ILE A 508 2.33 7.44 -15.29
C ILE A 508 2.60 7.26 -16.78
N SER A 509 1.69 7.75 -17.63
CA SER A 509 1.96 7.70 -19.07
C SER A 509 3.12 8.61 -19.46
N ASP A 510 3.90 8.21 -20.45
CA ASP A 510 5.02 9.00 -20.96
C ASP A 510 4.55 10.37 -21.50
N PRO A 511 5.24 11.47 -21.16
CA PRO A 511 4.89 12.80 -21.67
C PRO A 511 4.94 12.88 -23.20
N GLY A 512 4.00 13.60 -23.81
CA GLY A 512 3.97 13.81 -25.27
C GLY A 512 3.29 12.70 -26.07
N HIS A 513 2.75 11.67 -25.40
CA HIS A 513 1.96 10.60 -25.99
C HIS A 513 0.45 10.82 -25.80
N ASP A 514 0.01 12.07 -25.94
CA ASP A 514 -1.39 12.47 -25.78
C ASP A 514 -2.26 11.76 -26.84
N SER A 515 -3.35 11.16 -26.42
CA SER A 515 -4.30 10.45 -27.29
C SER A 515 -5.70 10.42 -26.68
N PHE A 516 -6.66 9.80 -27.38
CA PHE A 516 -8.03 9.72 -26.86
C PHE A 516 -8.17 8.87 -25.58
N VAL A 517 -7.23 7.94 -25.36
CA VAL A 517 -7.12 7.10 -24.16
C VAL A 517 -6.04 7.61 -23.18
N ASN A 518 -5.53 8.83 -23.41
CA ASN A 518 -4.48 9.45 -22.61
C ASN A 518 -4.47 10.96 -22.79
N TYR A 519 -5.32 11.69 -22.08
CA TYR A 519 -5.41 13.14 -22.25
C TYR A 519 -4.26 13.92 -21.58
N PHE A 520 -3.73 13.40 -20.48
CA PHE A 520 -2.71 14.04 -19.66
C PHE A 520 -1.87 12.98 -18.94
N PRO A 521 -0.58 13.22 -18.62
CA PRO A 521 0.26 12.28 -17.89
C PRO A 521 -0.21 12.05 -16.45
N VAL A 522 -1.16 11.12 -16.32
CA VAL A 522 -1.68 10.61 -15.05
C VAL A 522 -1.39 9.11 -14.92
N PRO A 523 -1.34 8.58 -13.69
CA PRO A 523 -1.29 7.13 -13.43
C PRO A 523 -2.49 6.41 -14.05
N VAL A 524 -2.38 5.10 -14.27
CA VAL A 524 -3.49 4.27 -14.78
C VAL A 524 -4.74 4.41 -13.91
N ARG A 525 -4.58 4.35 -12.57
CA ARG A 525 -5.63 4.68 -11.60
C ARG A 525 -5.21 5.96 -10.87
N HIS A 526 -5.83 7.07 -11.23
CA HIS A 526 -5.46 8.40 -10.73
C HIS A 526 -6.08 8.73 -9.36
N GLY A 527 -7.20 8.08 -9.02
CA GLY A 527 -7.96 8.31 -7.79
C GLY A 527 -8.43 9.75 -7.71
N MET A 528 -9.17 10.25 -8.70
CA MET A 528 -9.62 11.64 -8.78
C MET A 528 -11.00 11.66 -9.43
N THR A 529 -11.89 12.51 -8.94
CA THR A 529 -13.20 12.70 -9.59
C THR A 529 -13.04 13.42 -10.93
N ILE A 530 -14.07 13.36 -11.78
CA ILE A 530 -14.04 14.05 -13.08
C ILE A 530 -13.96 15.58 -12.91
N GLY A 531 -14.54 16.14 -11.84
CA GLY A 531 -14.38 17.55 -11.47
C GLY A 531 -12.97 17.91 -11.02
N GLU A 532 -12.31 17.05 -10.23
CA GLU A 532 -10.91 17.22 -9.83
C GLU A 532 -9.97 17.14 -11.05
N LEU A 533 -10.20 16.19 -11.96
CA LEU A 533 -9.48 16.07 -13.23
C LEU A 533 -9.67 17.30 -14.12
N ALA A 534 -10.91 17.80 -14.25
CA ALA A 534 -11.18 19.00 -15.04
C ALA A 534 -10.41 20.22 -14.52
N LYS A 535 -10.30 20.39 -13.19
CA LYS A 535 -9.49 21.45 -12.58
C LYS A 535 -8.00 21.27 -12.88
N MET A 536 -7.49 20.04 -12.77
CA MET A 536 -6.10 19.72 -13.11
C MET A 536 -5.80 20.01 -14.57
N PHE A 537 -6.62 19.51 -15.50
CA PHE A 537 -6.47 19.73 -16.94
C PHE A 537 -6.50 21.19 -17.31
N ASN A 538 -7.45 21.96 -16.75
CA ASN A 538 -7.58 23.38 -17.04
C ASN A 538 -6.34 24.18 -16.62
N ALA A 539 -5.73 23.82 -15.48
CA ALA A 539 -4.56 24.48 -14.93
C ALA A 539 -3.25 23.99 -15.55
N GLU A 540 -2.96 22.69 -15.49
CA GLU A 540 -1.66 22.12 -15.89
C GLU A 540 -1.47 22.14 -17.42
N ARG A 541 -2.55 22.18 -18.23
CA ARG A 541 -2.47 22.39 -19.69
C ARG A 541 -2.71 23.86 -20.12
N ASN A 542 -2.83 24.80 -19.18
CA ASN A 542 -3.04 26.23 -19.45
C ASN A 542 -4.23 26.52 -20.40
N ILE A 543 -5.35 25.80 -20.22
CA ILE A 543 -6.51 25.90 -21.12
C ILE A 543 -7.25 27.22 -20.89
N ASN A 544 -7.30 27.70 -19.63
CA ASN A 544 -7.98 28.93 -19.22
C ASN A 544 -9.49 28.96 -19.55
N ALA A 545 -10.15 27.79 -19.53
CA ALA A 545 -11.60 27.71 -19.62
C ALA A 545 -12.25 28.34 -18.37
N ARG A 546 -13.44 28.96 -18.56
CA ARG A 546 -14.31 29.39 -17.46
C ARG A 546 -14.97 28.15 -16.84
N LEU A 547 -14.24 27.47 -15.98
CA LEU A 547 -14.62 26.22 -15.35
C LEU A 547 -15.28 26.46 -13.98
N GLN A 548 -16.47 25.90 -13.79
CA GLN A 548 -17.14 25.73 -12.52
C GLN A 548 -17.29 24.24 -12.23
N VAL A 549 -17.02 23.81 -10.99
CA VAL A 549 -17.33 22.45 -10.54
C VAL A 549 -18.37 22.57 -9.45
N ILE A 550 -19.48 21.82 -9.58
CA ILE A 550 -20.48 21.65 -8.54
C ILE A 550 -20.07 20.41 -7.74
N PRO A 551 -19.48 20.58 -6.54
CA PRO A 551 -18.98 19.46 -5.78
C PRO A 551 -20.14 18.64 -5.21
N MET A 552 -20.00 17.33 -5.21
CA MET A 552 -20.83 16.43 -4.41
C MET A 552 -20.82 16.82 -2.92
N GLU A 553 -21.90 16.45 -2.22
CA GLU A 553 -21.97 16.46 -0.76
C GLU A 553 -22.02 15.03 -0.22
N GLY A 554 -21.30 14.78 0.89
CA GLY A 554 -21.32 13.50 1.59
C GLY A 554 -20.31 12.45 1.09
N TRP A 555 -19.73 12.61 -0.10
CA TRP A 555 -18.67 11.69 -0.58
C TRP A 555 -17.33 12.03 0.06
N ILE A 556 -16.63 11.01 0.55
CA ILE A 556 -15.24 11.10 1.02
C ILE A 556 -14.33 10.21 0.17
N ARG A 557 -13.04 10.53 0.11
CA ARG A 557 -12.12 9.83 -0.80
C ARG A 557 -12.01 8.34 -0.54
N GLY A 558 -12.29 7.88 0.69
CA GLY A 558 -12.28 6.47 1.06
C GLY A 558 -13.45 5.65 0.51
N ASP A 559 -14.47 6.32 -0.01
CA ASP A 559 -15.69 5.65 -0.45
C ASP A 559 -15.47 4.91 -1.76
N TRP A 560 -15.96 3.67 -1.78
CA TRP A 560 -16.28 2.97 -3.02
C TRP A 560 -17.69 3.33 -3.46
N TYR A 561 -17.99 3.13 -4.74
CA TYR A 561 -19.28 3.51 -5.30
C TYR A 561 -20.49 2.93 -4.55
N ASP A 562 -20.40 1.65 -4.15
CA ASP A 562 -21.47 0.99 -3.37
C ASP A 562 -21.65 1.53 -1.95
N SER A 563 -20.66 2.27 -1.44
CA SER A 563 -20.74 2.96 -0.15
C SER A 563 -21.36 4.36 -0.28
N ALA A 564 -21.48 4.90 -1.49
CA ALA A 564 -22.05 6.22 -1.73
C ALA A 564 -23.59 6.27 -1.61
N GLY A 565 -24.26 5.10 -1.57
CA GLY A 565 -25.72 5.01 -1.57
C GLY A 565 -26.37 5.32 -2.92
N LEU A 566 -25.58 5.36 -4.00
CA LEU A 566 -26.03 5.67 -5.35
C LEU A 566 -26.38 4.40 -6.14
N THR A 567 -27.29 4.54 -7.10
CA THR A 567 -27.62 3.44 -8.02
C THR A 567 -26.52 3.30 -9.07
N TRP A 568 -25.90 2.11 -9.16
CA TRP A 568 -24.95 1.81 -10.23
C TRP A 568 -25.67 1.65 -11.57
N ILE A 569 -25.35 2.52 -12.52
CA ILE A 569 -25.70 2.38 -13.93
C ILE A 569 -24.44 2.07 -14.70
N ASN A 570 -24.46 0.99 -15.49
CA ASN A 570 -23.30 0.59 -16.30
C ASN A 570 -22.87 1.76 -17.20
N PRO A 571 -21.64 2.27 -17.06
CA PRO A 571 -21.20 3.41 -17.84
C PRO A 571 -20.89 3.04 -19.29
N SER A 572 -20.66 1.75 -19.59
CA SER A 572 -20.52 1.20 -20.94
C SER A 572 -21.22 -0.16 -21.08
N PRO A 573 -21.42 -0.67 -22.31
CA PRO A 573 -21.99 -2.00 -22.54
C PRO A 573 -21.22 -3.15 -21.89
N ASN A 574 -19.94 -2.95 -21.56
CA ASN A 574 -19.05 -4.00 -21.04
C ASN A 574 -18.53 -3.73 -19.63
N LEU A 575 -18.72 -2.55 -19.03
CA LEU A 575 -18.44 -2.34 -17.60
C LEU A 575 -19.72 -2.53 -16.78
N ARG A 576 -20.01 -3.80 -16.46
CA ARG A 576 -21.36 -4.22 -16.00
C ARG A 576 -21.54 -4.38 -14.49
N SER A 577 -20.47 -4.20 -13.73
CA SER A 577 -20.47 -4.39 -12.28
C SER A 577 -19.37 -3.56 -11.63
N LEU A 578 -19.47 -3.34 -10.32
CA LEU A 578 -18.40 -2.72 -9.53
C LEU A 578 -17.18 -3.65 -9.41
N THR A 579 -17.36 -4.97 -9.50
CA THR A 579 -16.26 -5.93 -9.60
C THR A 579 -15.47 -5.70 -10.88
N ALA A 580 -16.16 -5.57 -12.02
CA ALA A 580 -15.55 -5.24 -13.30
C ALA A 580 -14.84 -3.88 -13.23
N ALA A 581 -15.45 -2.86 -12.63
CA ALA A 581 -14.81 -1.56 -12.41
C ALA A 581 -13.50 -1.67 -11.61
N ALA A 582 -13.51 -2.41 -10.50
CA ALA A 582 -12.30 -2.61 -9.67
C ALA A 582 -11.18 -3.37 -10.40
N LEU A 583 -11.53 -4.29 -11.30
CA LEU A 583 -10.56 -5.06 -12.09
C LEU A 583 -10.11 -4.34 -13.38
N TYR A 584 -10.87 -3.34 -13.84
CA TYR A 584 -10.69 -2.71 -15.14
C TYR A 584 -9.32 -2.04 -15.32
N SER A 585 -8.77 -1.41 -14.28
CA SER A 585 -7.42 -0.81 -14.33
C SER A 585 -6.30 -1.82 -14.61
N GLY A 586 -6.54 -3.11 -14.37
CA GLY A 586 -5.60 -4.19 -14.69
C GLY A 586 -5.98 -4.97 -15.94
N VAL A 587 -7.19 -5.53 -15.95
CA VAL A 587 -7.67 -6.36 -17.07
C VAL A 587 -7.82 -5.55 -18.35
N GLY A 588 -8.18 -4.26 -18.24
CA GLY A 588 -8.25 -3.34 -19.37
C GLY A 588 -6.89 -3.12 -20.05
N LEU A 589 -5.76 -3.17 -19.33
CA LEU A 589 -4.43 -2.99 -19.94
C LEU A 589 -4.16 -4.05 -21.02
N VAL A 590 -4.55 -5.30 -20.78
CA VAL A 590 -4.33 -6.40 -21.74
C VAL A 590 -5.41 -6.49 -22.82
N GLU A 591 -6.44 -5.65 -22.79
CA GLU A 591 -7.55 -5.65 -23.76
C GLU A 591 -7.08 -5.38 -25.19
N GLY A 592 -6.06 -4.54 -25.38
CA GLY A 592 -5.52 -4.21 -26.70
C GLY A 592 -4.83 -5.38 -27.41
N THR A 593 -4.44 -6.42 -26.67
CA THR A 593 -3.74 -7.59 -27.19
C THR A 593 -4.68 -8.60 -27.85
N ASN A 594 -4.16 -9.76 -28.26
CA ASN A 594 -4.95 -10.86 -28.81
C ASN A 594 -5.58 -11.76 -27.72
N ILE A 595 -6.09 -11.19 -26.63
CA ILE A 595 -6.76 -11.89 -25.54
C ILE A 595 -8.21 -11.45 -25.47
N SER A 596 -9.14 -12.38 -25.22
CA SER A 596 -10.49 -12.01 -24.84
C SER A 596 -10.50 -11.63 -23.37
N VAL A 597 -10.90 -10.40 -23.05
CA VAL A 597 -11.18 -9.91 -21.68
C VAL A 597 -12.65 -10.10 -21.28
N GLY A 598 -13.35 -11.03 -21.94
CA GLY A 598 -14.74 -11.35 -21.65
C GLY A 598 -15.78 -10.43 -22.28
N ARG A 599 -15.41 -9.52 -23.19
CA ARG A 599 -16.40 -8.85 -24.05
C ARG A 599 -17.23 -9.90 -24.79
N GLY A 600 -18.56 -9.74 -24.79
CA GLY A 600 -19.48 -10.73 -25.34
C GLY A 600 -19.68 -11.98 -24.48
N ALA A 601 -19.11 -12.05 -23.27
CA ALA A 601 -19.44 -13.02 -22.23
C ALA A 601 -20.35 -12.39 -21.15
N ASP A 602 -20.72 -13.17 -20.14
CA ASP A 602 -21.63 -12.73 -19.06
C ASP A 602 -20.99 -11.71 -18.12
N THR A 603 -19.69 -11.85 -17.85
CA THR A 603 -18.92 -11.03 -16.89
C THR A 603 -17.65 -10.43 -17.54
N PRO A 604 -17.79 -9.50 -18.51
CA PRO A 604 -16.65 -8.78 -19.10
C PRO A 604 -15.77 -8.14 -18.04
N PHE A 605 -14.45 -8.15 -18.26
CA PHE A 605 -13.39 -7.69 -17.37
C PHE A 605 -13.23 -8.45 -16.04
N GLU A 606 -14.11 -9.40 -15.72
CA GLU A 606 -13.94 -10.32 -14.59
C GLU A 606 -13.30 -11.66 -14.99
N LEU A 607 -12.99 -11.81 -16.28
CA LEU A 607 -12.34 -12.99 -16.83
C LEU A 607 -11.47 -12.62 -18.02
N LEU A 608 -10.51 -13.49 -18.33
CA LEU A 608 -9.76 -13.42 -19.57
C LEU A 608 -9.43 -14.81 -20.11
N GLY A 609 -9.25 -14.93 -21.42
CA GLY A 609 -8.91 -16.19 -22.04
C GLY A 609 -8.72 -16.12 -23.55
N SER A 610 -8.40 -17.29 -24.12
CA SER A 610 -8.18 -17.49 -25.54
C SER A 610 -8.33 -18.98 -25.90
N PRO A 611 -8.61 -19.37 -27.17
CA PRO A 611 -8.66 -20.77 -27.57
C PRO A 611 -7.34 -21.55 -27.37
N TRP A 612 -6.21 -20.85 -27.28
CA TRP A 612 -4.89 -21.47 -27.13
C TRP A 612 -4.37 -21.52 -25.68
N ILE A 613 -5.07 -20.93 -24.71
CA ILE A 613 -4.68 -20.96 -23.30
C ILE A 613 -5.08 -22.29 -22.66
N ASN A 614 -4.25 -22.80 -21.74
CA ASN A 614 -4.67 -23.82 -20.79
C ASN A 614 -5.09 -23.14 -19.48
N GLY A 615 -6.40 -23.10 -19.21
CA GLY A 615 -6.93 -22.34 -18.07
C GLY A 615 -6.39 -22.81 -16.71
N ARG A 616 -6.13 -24.12 -16.54
CA ARG A 616 -5.60 -24.66 -15.28
C ARG A 616 -4.15 -24.26 -15.03
N GLU A 617 -3.34 -24.29 -16.07
CA GLU A 617 -1.94 -23.87 -16.01
C GLU A 617 -1.82 -22.37 -15.70
N LEU A 618 -2.58 -21.54 -16.41
CA LEU A 618 -2.60 -20.10 -16.16
C LEU A 618 -3.09 -19.77 -14.74
N ALA A 619 -4.17 -20.41 -14.28
CA ALA A 619 -4.66 -20.23 -12.91
C ALA A 619 -3.64 -20.67 -11.87
N GLN A 620 -2.96 -21.80 -12.07
CA GLN A 620 -1.94 -22.28 -11.15
C GLN A 620 -0.76 -21.31 -11.07
N TYR A 621 -0.27 -20.84 -12.22
CA TYR A 621 0.83 -19.87 -12.28
C TYR A 621 0.46 -18.57 -11.55
N LEU A 622 -0.69 -17.97 -11.88
CA LEU A 622 -1.10 -16.69 -11.28
C LEU A 622 -1.41 -16.82 -9.78
N ASN A 623 -1.97 -17.94 -9.32
CA ASN A 623 -2.18 -18.15 -7.88
C ASN A 623 -0.86 -18.34 -7.11
N GLN A 624 0.19 -18.90 -7.73
CA GLN A 624 1.53 -18.97 -7.12
C GLN A 624 2.22 -17.60 -7.03
N ARG A 625 1.74 -16.60 -7.77
CA ARG A 625 2.23 -15.22 -7.67
C ARG A 625 1.69 -14.49 -6.44
N GLU A 626 0.68 -15.03 -5.76
CA GLU A 626 0.10 -14.47 -4.53
C GLU A 626 -0.30 -12.99 -4.67
N ILE A 627 -0.89 -12.64 -5.82
CA ILE A 627 -1.30 -11.26 -6.13
C ILE A 627 -2.37 -10.81 -5.13
N SER A 628 -2.11 -9.68 -4.47
CA SER A 628 -2.97 -9.17 -3.40
C SER A 628 -4.41 -8.92 -3.88
N GLY A 629 -5.39 -9.36 -3.08
CA GLY A 629 -6.79 -9.03 -3.27
C GLY A 629 -7.52 -9.83 -4.35
N VAL A 630 -6.85 -10.72 -5.09
CA VAL A 630 -7.43 -11.47 -6.21
C VAL A 630 -7.00 -12.94 -6.20
N ARG A 631 -7.89 -13.82 -6.68
CA ARG A 631 -7.60 -15.24 -6.91
C ARG A 631 -8.06 -15.65 -8.30
N PHE A 632 -7.38 -16.60 -8.90
CA PHE A 632 -7.65 -17.04 -10.26
C PHE A 632 -8.30 -18.42 -10.27
N VAL A 633 -9.43 -18.54 -10.97
CA VAL A 633 -10.15 -19.81 -11.14
C VAL A 633 -10.17 -20.17 -12.61
N PRO A 634 -9.76 -21.39 -13.01
CA PRO A 634 -9.81 -21.79 -14.41
C PRO A 634 -11.24 -21.78 -14.92
N VAL A 635 -11.46 -21.20 -16.10
CA VAL A 635 -12.78 -21.06 -16.72
C VAL A 635 -12.72 -21.41 -18.22
N SER A 636 -13.88 -21.78 -18.77
CA SER A 636 -14.11 -21.91 -20.21
C SER A 636 -15.34 -21.09 -20.58
N PHE A 637 -15.25 -20.28 -21.63
CA PHE A 637 -16.33 -19.40 -22.08
C PHE A 637 -16.25 -19.18 -23.60
N ALA A 638 -17.34 -18.76 -24.22
CA ALA A 638 -17.39 -18.46 -25.65
C ALA A 638 -17.92 -17.03 -25.86
N PRO A 639 -17.04 -16.05 -26.15
CA PRO A 639 -17.45 -14.69 -26.45
C PRO A 639 -18.45 -14.62 -27.61
N THR A 640 -19.44 -13.74 -27.52
CA THR A 640 -20.35 -13.44 -28.64
C THR A 640 -19.87 -12.30 -29.54
N SER A 641 -18.87 -11.53 -29.11
CA SER A 641 -18.30 -10.40 -29.85
C SER A 641 -16.81 -10.22 -29.52
N SER A 642 -16.14 -9.30 -30.20
CA SER A 642 -14.70 -8.98 -30.02
C SER A 642 -13.77 -10.20 -30.25
N ASN A 643 -12.62 -10.22 -29.58
CA ASN A 643 -11.61 -11.28 -29.69
C ASN A 643 -12.23 -12.67 -29.46
N TYR A 644 -12.02 -13.55 -30.44
CA TYR A 644 -12.48 -14.95 -30.43
C TYR A 644 -14.00 -15.15 -30.36
N ALA A 645 -14.77 -14.20 -30.92
CA ALA A 645 -16.22 -14.37 -31.08
C ALA A 645 -16.59 -15.72 -31.70
N GLY A 646 -17.49 -16.46 -31.04
CA GLY A 646 -17.96 -17.79 -31.45
C GLY A 646 -16.99 -18.95 -31.17
N GLN A 647 -15.81 -18.70 -30.61
CA GLN A 647 -14.81 -19.73 -30.29
C GLN A 647 -14.75 -19.99 -28.78
N ILE A 648 -14.55 -21.25 -28.39
CA ILE A 648 -14.33 -21.61 -26.99
C ILE A 648 -12.96 -21.12 -26.56
N CYS A 649 -12.94 -20.23 -25.58
CA CYS A 649 -11.75 -19.76 -24.88
C CYS A 649 -11.62 -20.52 -23.55
N GLN A 650 -10.39 -20.91 -23.22
CA GLN A 650 -10.02 -21.25 -21.85
C GLN A 650 -9.20 -20.11 -21.25
N GLY A 651 -9.21 -20.00 -19.92
CA GLY A 651 -8.46 -18.97 -19.22
C GLY A 651 -8.81 -18.91 -17.75
N VAL A 652 -8.92 -17.72 -17.21
CA VAL A 652 -9.15 -17.48 -15.77
C VAL A 652 -10.30 -16.50 -15.54
N ASN A 653 -11.14 -16.82 -14.56
CA ASN A 653 -11.98 -15.84 -13.87
C ASN A 653 -11.18 -15.26 -12.70
N LEU A 654 -11.23 -13.94 -12.55
CA LEU A 654 -10.57 -13.18 -11.50
C LEU A 654 -11.56 -12.96 -10.37
N VAL A 655 -11.42 -13.75 -9.31
CA VAL A 655 -12.24 -13.63 -8.10
C VAL A 655 -11.65 -12.54 -7.23
N LEU A 656 -12.33 -11.40 -7.14
CA LEU A 656 -11.99 -10.31 -6.24
C LEU A 656 -12.27 -10.74 -4.79
N ILE A 657 -11.22 -10.93 -4.00
CA ILE A 657 -11.30 -11.35 -2.59
C ILE A 657 -11.35 -10.13 -1.67
N GLU A 658 -10.48 -9.15 -1.91
CA GLU A 658 -10.41 -7.92 -1.12
C GLU A 658 -9.98 -6.76 -2.02
N ARG A 659 -10.92 -5.85 -2.30
CA ARG A 659 -10.71 -4.76 -3.27
C ARG A 659 -9.80 -3.65 -2.77
N ASN A 660 -9.69 -3.46 -1.45
CA ASN A 660 -8.90 -2.38 -0.87
C ASN A 660 -7.39 -2.63 -0.95
N VAL A 661 -6.99 -3.87 -1.20
CA VAL A 661 -5.59 -4.30 -1.21
C VAL A 661 -5.11 -4.67 -2.61
N LEU A 662 -6.01 -4.63 -3.59
CA LEU A 662 -5.70 -4.90 -4.99
C LEU A 662 -5.00 -3.68 -5.61
N ASP A 663 -3.80 -3.91 -6.15
CA ASP A 663 -3.20 -3.03 -7.15
C ASP A 663 -3.62 -3.49 -8.54
N GLY A 664 -4.57 -2.76 -9.12
CA GLY A 664 -5.15 -3.12 -10.41
C GLY A 664 -4.12 -3.04 -11.55
N PRO A 665 -3.36 -1.95 -11.69
CA PRO A 665 -2.28 -1.87 -12.67
C PRO A 665 -1.22 -2.97 -12.52
N GLU A 666 -0.75 -3.29 -11.31
CA GLU A 666 0.17 -4.42 -11.07
C GLU A 666 -0.45 -5.74 -11.54
N LEU A 667 -1.74 -5.98 -11.27
CA LEU A 667 -2.47 -7.12 -11.82
C LEU A 667 -2.39 -7.15 -13.35
N GLY A 668 -2.53 -6.01 -14.04
CA GLY A 668 -2.38 -5.94 -15.50
C GLY A 668 -0.99 -6.37 -16.00
N ILE A 669 0.07 -5.96 -15.29
CA ILE A 669 1.46 -6.35 -15.59
C ILE A 669 1.66 -7.86 -15.32
N GLU A 670 1.18 -8.37 -14.19
CA GLU A 670 1.21 -9.80 -13.84
C GLU A 670 0.53 -10.66 -14.91
N LEU A 671 -0.63 -10.22 -15.41
CA LEU A 671 -1.36 -10.91 -16.48
C LEU A 671 -0.56 -10.92 -17.79
N ALA A 672 -0.02 -9.78 -18.22
CA ALA A 672 0.79 -9.69 -19.44
C ALA A 672 2.04 -10.56 -19.35
N SER A 673 2.77 -10.51 -18.22
CA SER A 673 3.98 -11.30 -17.99
C SER A 673 3.69 -12.80 -17.90
N ALA A 674 2.58 -13.21 -17.27
CA ALA A 674 2.16 -14.61 -17.24
C ALA A 674 1.86 -15.15 -18.65
N LEU A 675 1.14 -14.37 -19.47
CA LEU A 675 0.81 -14.74 -20.83
C LEU A 675 2.06 -14.82 -21.73
N LEU A 676 2.98 -13.86 -21.61
CA LEU A 676 4.24 -13.86 -22.36
C LEU A 676 5.11 -15.06 -21.98
N LYS A 677 5.15 -15.42 -20.70
CA LYS A 677 5.95 -16.54 -20.19
C LYS A 677 5.39 -17.91 -20.57
N LEU A 678 4.09 -18.11 -20.41
CA LEU A 678 3.46 -19.41 -20.66
C LEU A 678 3.15 -19.66 -22.15
N TYR A 679 2.88 -18.59 -22.91
CA TYR A 679 2.44 -18.68 -24.30
C TYR A 679 3.22 -17.73 -25.24
N PRO A 680 4.57 -17.77 -25.27
CA PRO A 680 5.40 -16.80 -25.97
C PRO A 680 5.23 -16.78 -27.50
N GLN A 681 4.71 -17.86 -28.09
CA GLN A 681 4.49 -17.95 -29.54
C GLN A 681 3.10 -17.49 -29.96
N GLN A 682 2.14 -17.47 -29.02
CA GLN A 682 0.74 -17.17 -29.29
C GLN A 682 0.35 -15.80 -28.78
N PHE A 683 0.92 -15.34 -27.65
CA PHE A 683 0.59 -14.06 -27.07
C PHE A 683 1.26 -12.91 -27.83
N HIS A 684 0.46 -11.94 -28.28
CA HIS A 684 0.91 -10.78 -29.05
C HIS A 684 0.84 -9.52 -28.18
N ILE A 685 1.94 -9.22 -27.49
CA ILE A 685 2.03 -8.09 -26.54
C ILE A 685 2.11 -6.71 -27.20
N GLN A 686 2.29 -6.62 -28.52
CA GLN A 686 2.69 -5.38 -29.23
C GLN A 686 1.68 -4.23 -29.12
N ARG A 687 0.43 -4.52 -28.72
CA ARG A 687 -0.62 -3.52 -28.52
C ARG A 687 -0.84 -3.14 -27.05
N LEU A 688 -0.13 -3.76 -26.11
CA LEU A 688 -0.11 -3.36 -24.70
C LEU A 688 0.29 -1.88 -24.51
N PRO A 689 1.29 -1.32 -25.26
CA PRO A 689 1.66 0.09 -25.14
C PRO A 689 0.56 1.08 -25.50
N GLU A 690 -0.49 0.68 -26.25
CA GLU A 690 -1.59 1.58 -26.63
C GLU A 690 -2.38 2.08 -25.41
N LEU A 691 -2.48 1.26 -24.36
CA LEU A 691 -3.17 1.61 -23.11
C LEU A 691 -2.21 1.82 -21.94
N LEU A 692 -1.09 1.10 -21.90
CA LEU A 692 -0.06 1.24 -20.86
C LEU A 692 0.67 2.59 -20.97
N ILE A 693 1.05 2.98 -22.19
CA ILE A 693 1.73 4.24 -22.55
C ILE A 693 2.90 4.53 -21.60
N ASN A 694 3.68 3.51 -21.27
CA ASN A 694 4.88 3.64 -20.47
C ASN A 694 5.93 2.68 -21.06
N GLU A 695 6.90 3.25 -21.78
CA GLU A 695 7.90 2.49 -22.53
C GLU A 695 8.76 1.64 -21.60
N ALA A 696 9.19 2.21 -20.46
CA ALA A 696 9.99 1.50 -19.47
C ALA A 696 9.28 0.26 -18.92
N ALA A 697 8.01 0.39 -18.52
CA ALA A 697 7.22 -0.74 -18.03
C ALA A 697 6.97 -1.77 -19.13
N TYR A 698 6.69 -1.34 -20.37
CA TYR A 698 6.55 -2.25 -21.50
C TYR A 698 7.83 -3.04 -21.80
N GLU A 699 8.98 -2.36 -21.85
CA GLU A 699 10.28 -2.99 -22.08
C GLU A 699 10.62 -3.98 -20.97
N ALA A 700 10.38 -3.64 -19.70
CA ALA A 700 10.61 -4.53 -18.58
C ALA A 700 9.75 -5.81 -18.66
N ILE A 701 8.47 -5.69 -19.06
CA ILE A 701 7.62 -6.86 -19.33
C ILE A 701 8.18 -7.69 -20.48
N ALA A 702 8.53 -7.05 -21.60
CA ALA A 702 9.06 -7.71 -22.79
C ALA A 702 10.39 -8.44 -22.52
N ASN A 703 11.21 -7.90 -21.61
CA ASN A 703 12.46 -8.49 -21.15
C ASN A 703 12.29 -9.59 -20.09
N GLY A 704 11.06 -9.83 -19.63
CA GLY A 704 10.74 -10.87 -18.66
C GLY A 704 11.13 -10.53 -17.22
N GLU A 705 11.21 -9.24 -16.88
CA GLU A 705 11.42 -8.78 -15.51
C GLU A 705 10.24 -9.16 -14.61
N ASP A 706 10.50 -9.27 -13.30
CA ASP A 706 9.44 -9.64 -12.34
C ASP A 706 8.40 -8.52 -12.22
N PRO A 707 7.10 -8.77 -12.44
CA PRO A 707 6.05 -7.76 -12.36
C PRO A 707 6.04 -6.92 -11.08
N ARG A 708 6.41 -7.51 -9.92
CA ARG A 708 6.47 -6.80 -8.64
C ARG A 708 7.57 -5.74 -8.64
N ARG A 709 8.68 -6.02 -9.33
CA ARG A 709 9.79 -5.08 -9.49
C ARG A 709 9.38 -3.93 -10.40
N ILE A 710 8.74 -4.24 -11.53
CA ILE A 710 8.20 -3.24 -12.45
C ILE A 710 7.23 -2.30 -11.69
N ALA A 711 6.40 -2.87 -10.82
CA ALA A 711 5.48 -2.10 -10.00
C ALA A 711 6.18 -1.19 -8.96
N GLN A 712 7.32 -1.61 -8.42
CA GLN A 712 8.11 -0.77 -7.52
C GLN A 712 8.75 0.43 -8.26
N ASP A 713 9.13 0.26 -9.52
CA ASP A 713 9.88 1.26 -10.27
C ASP A 713 9.05 2.53 -10.58
N TRP A 714 7.71 2.44 -10.65
CA TRP A 714 6.85 3.61 -10.86
C TRP A 714 6.49 4.37 -9.57
N GLN A 715 6.90 3.89 -8.38
CA GLN A 715 6.50 4.50 -7.10
C GLN A 715 6.99 5.95 -6.96
N GLU A 716 8.20 6.26 -7.43
CA GLU A 716 8.73 7.64 -7.38
C GLU A 716 7.87 8.60 -8.22
N GLN A 717 7.37 8.13 -9.36
CA GLN A 717 6.50 8.92 -10.22
C GLN A 717 5.13 9.11 -9.58
N LEU A 718 4.58 8.07 -8.96
CA LEU A 718 3.33 8.15 -8.20
C LEU A 718 3.42 9.18 -7.07
N ASP A 719 4.52 9.21 -6.32
CA ASP A 719 4.73 10.18 -5.24
C ASP A 719 4.72 11.63 -5.77
N LYS A 720 5.33 11.87 -6.94
CA LYS A 720 5.29 13.18 -7.62
C LYS A 720 3.87 13.54 -8.05
N PHE A 721 3.13 12.61 -8.67
CA PHE A 721 1.74 12.84 -9.06
C PHE A 721 0.84 13.12 -7.85
N GLN A 722 1.04 12.38 -6.76
CA GLN A 722 0.30 12.61 -5.52
C GLN A 722 0.50 14.03 -5.00
N GLN A 723 1.70 14.60 -5.09
CA GLN A 723 1.95 16.00 -4.73
C GLN A 723 1.25 16.98 -5.68
N ILE A 724 1.24 16.70 -6.99
CA ILE A 724 0.58 17.55 -7.99
C ILE A 724 -0.93 17.56 -7.76
N ARG A 725 -1.57 16.40 -7.59
CA ARG A 725 -3.03 16.31 -7.46
C ARG A 725 -3.58 17.03 -6.23
N GLN A 726 -2.80 17.16 -5.14
CA GLN A 726 -3.23 17.87 -3.93
C GLN A 726 -3.74 19.29 -4.18
N LYS A 727 -3.23 19.97 -5.21
CA LYS A 727 -3.68 21.32 -5.59
C LYS A 727 -5.13 21.35 -6.09
N TYR A 728 -5.62 20.22 -6.59
CA TYR A 728 -6.87 20.12 -7.35
C TYR A 728 -7.98 19.42 -6.59
N LEU A 729 -7.63 18.64 -5.55
CA LEU A 729 -8.60 17.89 -4.76
C LEU A 729 -9.68 18.80 -4.17
N ILE A 730 -10.91 18.30 -4.22
CA ILE A 730 -12.12 18.93 -3.67
C ILE A 730 -12.50 18.20 -2.38
N TYR A 731 -12.30 16.89 -2.34
CA TYR A 731 -12.76 16.00 -1.28
C TYR A 731 -11.63 15.61 -0.34
N LYS A 732 -11.97 15.29 0.91
CA LYS A 732 -11.02 14.92 1.98
C LYS A 732 -10.86 13.42 2.15
#